data_AF-A0A935IYR4-F1
#
_entry.id   AF-A0A935IYR4-F1
#
_cell.length_a   1.000
_cell.length_b   1.000
_cell.length_c   1.000
_cell.angle_alpha   90.00
_cell.angle_beta   90.00
_cell.angle_gamma   90.00
#
_symmetry.space_group_name_H-M   'P 1'
#
loop_
_entity.id
_entity.type
_entity.pdbx_description
1 polymer ?
#
loop_
_entity_poly.entity_id
_entity_poly.type
_entity_poly.pdbx_seq_one_letter_code
_entity_poly.pdbx_strand_id
1 'polypeptide(L)'
;MPRFKGVYIFLFLLSTFFTKLAYSQSAVAICLNEYQVTNTTNSNLDNYFKPSDWVELYNNFTASVSLSGYYLSNDRFNLKKWQFPSTFTMTPGMYSIVWMSGRNETKIVNGLHHLHTNFTIDQCKNQWIILTAPNGVVRDSIFVKATQENHTRGRLNSPVADYVTVGVQGWKVYTSPTFSAVNNLTPYLDYCQKPIFSEPPGIATVTSPTFEIFHVAPGIPIDTSCVTVYFTIDGSFPWPNAPNPWGPVNPNSQQFYDPASPLLQPPTQMIMYRAVTYPQTNFTITPAIPPRYCELNYLPSFCETNTYFCEAGVLESDFSSKFGVLSIAVDGSNTAIPPPVPPLWFQVGTPATSVHTEYYEMQSKGKNRFVTEGYTSMKKPDNESWLVTQKGFNLSIDDRRGFGCDFENQIFNVPELGVSSRTLFTSLDVYGGDYESHSNNAAMGSMGTGLRDVFVQTLAAKNNIKVNPLHYKPIAVFINAKYMGTYNFKEVMDVDYEAHYNQQTAKDKTTMLFLHGNPPQEGAVQTHTLTNNWNGPGPTYLYPFASGYPFNAPTLNPPNQYYTTLKSRMDIPNFIDWNIMNSYCQNADLYNFNIAMAKGTNTLTNGGRWHHYIWNMPSAFQYTWVTQGNSFNNPKSTPCAIYTGTYNLTPNAYNGQGVIFNNLMNKNGGNAEFRRDYLMRYQDLLNGPLRCTEILAHWQTINDLYRNEYKKHEDPGTVPLPGAFVTQTDLWDTNMSILKRAITNRCEFMATAFNTVSCYGLVGPYDITVDVRPTDAGTVKLNTNVLPYYLWSGKYFIGQMGFKAKPIDTTFVFDHWELENHVESNNRPLSLDSIGITFGNPMGEKVVAVFTDRKEEAALPSGFSPNGDGKNDVFGILGSGKYSRNFEIRIWNRWGQQVFRSTDPTVGWDGNFNGAQAQTGVYAYHITFNNVYNEPKEYKGNVTLVR
;
A
#
# COMPACT_ATOMS: atom_id res chain seq x y z
N MET A 1 36.09 -41.71 -15.81
CA MET A 1 35.83 -43.16 -15.64
C MET A 1 34.54 -43.34 -14.83
N PRO A 2 33.70 -44.32 -15.19
CA PRO A 2 32.26 -44.33 -14.89
C PRO A 2 31.90 -45.32 -13.78
N ARG A 3 30.72 -45.17 -13.17
CA ARG A 3 29.82 -46.27 -12.75
C ARG A 3 28.61 -45.69 -12.01
N PHE A 4 27.45 -45.69 -12.67
CA PHE A 4 26.18 -46.22 -12.16
C PHE A 4 25.16 -46.15 -13.31
N LYS A 5 25.30 -47.09 -14.26
CA LYS A 5 24.25 -47.47 -15.21
C LYS A 5 23.45 -48.58 -14.54
N GLY A 6 22.17 -48.36 -14.26
CA GLY A 6 21.33 -49.44 -13.71
C GLY A 6 19.99 -49.05 -13.10
N VAL A 7 19.22 -48.09 -13.65
CA VAL A 7 17.80 -47.89 -13.25
C VAL A 7 16.88 -47.53 -14.44
N TYR A 8 17.31 -47.72 -15.70
CA TYR A 8 16.49 -47.36 -16.88
C TYR A 8 15.83 -48.55 -17.61
N ILE A 9 15.76 -49.75 -17.00
CA ILE A 9 15.16 -50.95 -17.61
C ILE A 9 14.00 -51.53 -16.78
N PHE A 10 13.38 -50.74 -15.90
CA PHE A 10 12.15 -51.14 -15.19
C PHE A 10 10.94 -50.21 -15.40
N LEU A 11 11.09 -49.15 -16.22
CA LEU A 11 9.99 -48.25 -16.61
C LEU A 11 9.59 -48.38 -18.10
N PHE A 12 10.25 -49.28 -18.86
CA PHE A 12 9.96 -49.49 -20.28
C PHE A 12 9.05 -50.71 -20.56
N LEU A 13 8.62 -51.44 -19.52
CA LEU A 13 7.70 -52.58 -19.62
C LEU A 13 6.33 -52.30 -18.97
N LEU A 14 5.99 -51.02 -18.77
CA LEU A 14 4.63 -50.56 -18.45
C LEU A 14 3.99 -49.76 -19.60
N SER A 15 4.59 -49.79 -20.80
CA SER A 15 4.13 -49.04 -21.98
C SER A 15 3.41 -49.88 -23.05
N THR A 16 3.16 -51.17 -22.80
CA THR A 16 2.51 -52.06 -23.79
C THR A 16 1.46 -52.99 -23.15
N PHE A 17 0.55 -52.41 -22.37
CA PHE A 17 -0.80 -52.96 -22.20
C PHE A 17 -1.82 -51.93 -22.69
N PHE A 18 -1.90 -51.79 -24.01
CA PHE A 18 -3.07 -51.24 -24.69
C PHE A 18 -4.22 -52.25 -24.55
N THR A 19 -4.82 -52.33 -23.36
CA THR A 19 -6.25 -52.61 -23.33
C THR A 19 -6.92 -51.37 -23.91
N LYS A 20 -7.46 -51.51 -25.13
CA LYS A 20 -8.57 -50.68 -25.60
C LYS A 20 -9.68 -50.77 -24.56
N LEU A 21 -9.59 -49.99 -23.49
CA LEU A 21 -10.78 -49.42 -22.89
C LEU A 21 -11.31 -48.52 -23.99
N ALA A 22 -12.34 -49.01 -24.67
CA ALA A 22 -13.26 -48.13 -25.36
C ALA A 22 -13.71 -47.11 -24.31
N TYR A 23 -13.06 -45.94 -24.29
CA TYR A 23 -13.71 -44.74 -23.80
C TYR A 23 -14.92 -44.60 -24.72
N SER A 24 -16.06 -45.06 -24.26
CA SER A 24 -17.32 -44.53 -24.73
C SER A 24 -17.23 -43.03 -24.44
N GLN A 25 -16.95 -42.24 -25.48
CA GLN A 25 -17.12 -40.80 -25.46
C GLN A 25 -18.60 -40.55 -25.17
N SER A 26 -18.96 -40.46 -23.89
CA SER A 26 -20.22 -39.84 -23.51
C SER A 26 -20.16 -38.42 -24.03
N ALA A 27 -21.07 -38.06 -24.94
CA ALA A 27 -21.29 -36.67 -25.32
C ALA A 27 -21.36 -35.82 -24.05
N VAL A 28 -20.61 -34.71 -24.02
CA VAL A 28 -20.67 -33.75 -22.92
C VAL A 28 -22.06 -33.12 -22.97
N ALA A 29 -22.91 -33.44 -21.98
CA ALA A 29 -24.32 -33.03 -21.97
C ALA A 29 -24.47 -31.51 -21.84
N ILE A 30 -23.71 -30.90 -20.93
CA ILE A 30 -23.60 -29.43 -20.78
C ILE A 30 -22.16 -29.03 -21.03
N CYS A 31 -21.97 -28.06 -21.93
CA CYS A 31 -20.65 -27.58 -22.36
C CYS A 31 -20.57 -26.05 -22.33
N LEU A 32 -19.33 -25.54 -22.34
CA LEU A 32 -19.05 -24.12 -22.52
C LEU A 32 -19.20 -23.78 -24.01
N ASN A 33 -19.99 -22.76 -24.34
CA ASN A 33 -20.32 -22.40 -25.73
C ASN A 33 -19.60 -21.14 -26.21
N GLU A 34 -19.69 -20.07 -25.43
CA GLU A 34 -19.15 -18.75 -25.74
C GLU A 34 -18.73 -18.08 -24.44
N TYR A 35 -17.70 -17.24 -24.48
CA TYR A 35 -17.36 -16.37 -23.36
C TYR A 35 -16.98 -14.98 -23.85
N GLN A 36 -17.26 -14.00 -23.00
CA GLN A 36 -16.82 -12.62 -23.15
C GLN A 36 -16.15 -12.20 -21.85
N VAL A 37 -14.89 -11.79 -21.95
CA VAL A 37 -14.03 -11.32 -20.84
C VAL A 37 -13.57 -9.87 -21.06
N THR A 38 -14.28 -9.17 -21.93
CA THR A 38 -14.05 -7.78 -22.36
C THR A 38 -15.38 -7.08 -22.63
N ASN A 39 -16.37 -7.33 -21.77
CA ASN A 39 -17.71 -6.76 -21.97
C ASN A 39 -17.70 -5.26 -21.63
N THR A 40 -17.87 -4.39 -22.63
CA THR A 40 -17.85 -2.93 -22.44
C THR A 40 -19.04 -2.20 -23.02
N THR A 41 -19.88 -2.92 -23.78
CA THR A 41 -21.06 -2.37 -24.43
C THR A 41 -22.26 -2.37 -23.50
N ASN A 42 -23.13 -1.37 -23.67
CA ASN A 42 -24.44 -1.35 -23.02
C ASN A 42 -25.45 -2.33 -23.65
N SER A 43 -25.01 -3.19 -24.58
CA SER A 43 -25.89 -4.15 -25.27
C SER A 43 -26.05 -5.46 -24.50
N ASN A 44 -25.06 -5.90 -23.72
CA ASN A 44 -25.10 -7.13 -22.94
C ASN A 44 -24.90 -6.82 -21.45
N LEU A 45 -25.96 -6.40 -20.78
CA LEU A 45 -25.93 -6.02 -19.38
C LEU A 45 -26.51 -7.11 -18.48
N ASP A 46 -25.96 -7.24 -17.28
CA ASP A 46 -26.57 -8.05 -16.23
C ASP A 46 -27.85 -7.39 -15.68
N ASN A 47 -28.54 -8.06 -14.76
CA ASN A 47 -29.76 -7.55 -14.13
C ASN A 47 -29.53 -6.35 -13.19
N TYR A 48 -28.31 -5.84 -13.09
CA TYR A 48 -27.96 -4.58 -12.42
C TYR A 48 -27.54 -3.49 -13.41
N PHE A 49 -27.76 -3.72 -14.71
CA PHE A 49 -27.35 -2.83 -15.79
C PHE A 49 -25.83 -2.62 -15.82
N LYS A 50 -25.05 -3.66 -15.48
CA LYS A 50 -23.59 -3.65 -15.54
C LYS A 50 -23.09 -4.55 -16.67
N PRO A 51 -22.05 -4.13 -17.42
CA PRO A 51 -21.44 -4.96 -18.45
C PRO A 51 -20.49 -5.98 -17.80
N SER A 52 -21.06 -6.89 -17.00
CA SER A 52 -20.31 -7.97 -16.34
C SER A 52 -19.78 -8.95 -17.41
N ASP A 53 -18.59 -9.50 -17.20
CA ASP A 53 -18.09 -10.60 -18.03
C ASP A 53 -18.93 -11.86 -17.82
N TRP A 54 -18.96 -12.72 -18.83
CA TRP A 54 -19.88 -13.85 -18.85
C TRP A 54 -19.37 -15.04 -19.65
N VAL A 55 -19.88 -16.20 -19.27
CA VAL A 55 -19.74 -17.45 -20.02
C VAL A 55 -21.12 -18.02 -20.28
N GLU A 56 -21.30 -18.53 -21.48
CA GLU A 56 -22.49 -19.20 -21.92
C GLU A 56 -22.33 -20.71 -21.87
N LEU A 57 -23.36 -21.36 -21.34
CA LEU A 57 -23.53 -22.79 -21.35
C LEU A 57 -24.48 -23.19 -22.47
N TYR A 58 -24.24 -24.35 -23.07
CA TYR A 58 -25.14 -24.97 -24.03
C TYR A 58 -25.49 -26.40 -23.60
N ASN A 59 -26.76 -26.76 -23.71
CA ASN A 59 -27.21 -28.15 -23.54
C ASN A 59 -27.16 -28.89 -24.88
N ASN A 60 -26.07 -29.63 -25.10
CA ASN A 60 -25.86 -30.47 -26.27
C ASN A 60 -26.47 -31.87 -26.14
N PHE A 61 -27.23 -32.12 -25.07
CA PHE A 61 -27.89 -33.40 -24.84
C PHE A 61 -29.29 -33.43 -25.44
N THR A 62 -29.81 -34.63 -25.66
CA THR A 62 -31.17 -34.85 -26.19
C THR A 62 -32.26 -34.73 -25.14
N ALA A 63 -31.90 -34.59 -23.85
CA ALA A 63 -32.82 -34.46 -22.72
C ALA A 63 -32.44 -33.27 -21.82
N SER A 64 -33.40 -32.83 -21.00
CA SER A 64 -33.14 -31.80 -20.00
C SER A 64 -32.10 -32.27 -18.99
N VAL A 65 -31.15 -31.41 -18.63
CA VAL A 65 -30.08 -31.71 -17.69
C VAL A 65 -30.20 -30.80 -16.47
N SER A 66 -30.29 -31.41 -15.28
CA SER A 66 -30.18 -30.67 -14.02
C SER A 66 -28.70 -30.39 -13.71
N LEU A 67 -28.39 -29.14 -13.38
CA LEU A 67 -27.05 -28.74 -12.92
C LEU A 67 -26.95 -28.76 -11.38
N SER A 68 -27.86 -29.43 -10.68
CA SER A 68 -27.76 -29.60 -9.24
C SER A 68 -26.44 -30.27 -8.85
N GLY A 69 -25.66 -29.58 -8.01
CA GLY A 69 -24.34 -30.05 -7.58
C GLY A 69 -23.21 -29.87 -8.61
N TYR A 70 -23.47 -29.24 -9.75
CA TYR A 70 -22.40 -28.79 -10.64
C TYR A 70 -21.68 -27.59 -10.04
N TYR A 71 -20.45 -27.38 -10.49
CA TYR A 71 -19.61 -26.25 -10.09
C TYR A 71 -19.02 -25.54 -11.30
N LEU A 72 -18.85 -24.22 -11.18
CA LEU A 72 -18.03 -23.41 -12.06
C LEU A 72 -16.82 -22.89 -11.27
N SER A 73 -15.65 -22.86 -11.90
CA SER A 73 -14.44 -22.32 -11.29
C SER A 73 -13.54 -21.64 -12.31
N ASN A 74 -12.81 -20.62 -11.85
CA ASN A 74 -11.68 -20.05 -12.58
C ASN A 74 -10.30 -20.50 -12.07
N ASP A 75 -10.26 -21.42 -11.13
CA ASP A 75 -9.05 -21.93 -10.49
C ASP A 75 -8.93 -23.46 -10.67
N ARG A 76 -7.87 -23.88 -11.38
CA ARG A 76 -7.59 -25.31 -11.63
C ARG A 76 -7.23 -26.10 -10.35
N PHE A 77 -6.87 -25.41 -9.27
CA PHE A 77 -6.57 -26.01 -7.97
C PHE A 77 -7.79 -26.04 -7.05
N ASN A 78 -8.87 -25.33 -7.40
CA ASN A 78 -10.15 -25.35 -6.70
C ASN A 78 -11.31 -25.54 -7.67
N LEU A 79 -11.58 -26.78 -8.06
CA LEU A 79 -12.61 -27.12 -9.05
C LEU A 79 -14.06 -26.87 -8.58
N LYS A 80 -14.28 -26.61 -7.29
CA LYS A 80 -15.61 -26.49 -6.65
C LYS A 80 -15.87 -25.10 -6.08
N LYS A 81 -15.37 -24.05 -6.75
CA LYS A 81 -15.36 -22.67 -6.25
C LYS A 81 -16.74 -22.02 -6.14
N TRP A 82 -17.60 -22.21 -7.13
CA TRP A 82 -18.99 -21.73 -7.12
C TRP A 82 -19.94 -22.84 -7.57
N GLN A 83 -21.00 -23.08 -6.79
CA GLN A 83 -21.95 -24.16 -7.03
C GLN A 83 -23.20 -23.62 -7.74
N PHE A 84 -23.68 -24.32 -8.76
CA PHE A 84 -24.96 -24.00 -9.40
C PHE A 84 -26.14 -24.26 -8.44
N PRO A 85 -27.23 -23.46 -8.52
CA PRO A 85 -28.38 -23.66 -7.65
C PRO A 85 -29.09 -24.97 -8.01
N SER A 86 -29.57 -25.69 -6.99
CA SER A 86 -30.18 -27.02 -7.16
C SER A 86 -31.44 -27.03 -8.04
N THR A 87 -32.07 -25.87 -8.23
CA THR A 87 -33.24 -25.68 -9.09
C THR A 87 -32.91 -25.45 -10.56
N PHE A 88 -31.64 -25.24 -10.92
CA PHE A 88 -31.27 -24.91 -12.30
C PHE A 88 -31.23 -26.14 -13.20
N THR A 89 -32.05 -26.10 -14.26
CA THR A 89 -32.19 -27.16 -15.26
C THR A 89 -32.21 -26.54 -16.65
N MET A 90 -31.42 -27.09 -17.57
CA MET A 90 -31.38 -26.66 -18.97
C MET A 90 -32.12 -27.67 -19.85
N THR A 91 -33.06 -27.21 -20.68
CA THR A 91 -33.73 -28.07 -21.67
C THR A 91 -32.82 -28.29 -22.89
N PRO A 92 -33.04 -29.34 -23.70
CA PRO A 92 -32.23 -29.63 -24.89
C PRO A 92 -32.09 -28.43 -25.82
N GLY A 93 -30.88 -28.16 -26.32
CA GLY A 93 -30.63 -27.10 -27.29
C GLY A 93 -30.70 -25.66 -26.75
N MET A 94 -30.92 -25.48 -25.43
CA MET A 94 -30.96 -24.15 -24.83
C MET A 94 -29.58 -23.64 -24.42
N TYR A 95 -29.47 -22.31 -24.43
CA TYR A 95 -28.32 -21.54 -23.97
C TYR A 95 -28.63 -20.88 -22.61
N SER A 96 -27.61 -20.68 -21.79
CA SER A 96 -27.75 -19.93 -20.54
C SER A 96 -26.48 -19.17 -20.20
N ILE A 97 -26.66 -17.93 -19.75
CA ILE A 97 -25.59 -17.04 -19.34
C ILE A 97 -25.28 -17.22 -17.86
N VAL A 98 -23.99 -17.27 -17.53
CA VAL A 98 -23.47 -17.17 -16.17
C VAL A 98 -22.57 -15.96 -16.09
N TRP A 99 -22.96 -14.98 -15.27
CA TRP A 99 -22.19 -13.75 -15.04
C TRP A 99 -21.02 -14.03 -14.08
N MET A 100 -19.82 -13.66 -14.51
CA MET A 100 -18.59 -13.77 -13.73
C MET A 100 -18.34 -12.47 -12.96
N SER A 101 -19.27 -12.09 -12.08
CA SER A 101 -19.31 -10.74 -11.50
C SER A 101 -18.82 -10.65 -10.05
N GLY A 102 -18.42 -11.75 -9.42
CA GLY A 102 -18.03 -11.77 -8.01
C GLY A 102 -19.16 -11.60 -6.98
N ARG A 103 -20.41 -11.37 -7.40
CA ARG A 103 -21.54 -11.06 -6.50
C ARG A 103 -21.99 -12.24 -5.63
N ASN A 104 -21.65 -13.47 -6.02
CA ASN A 104 -22.06 -14.72 -5.36
C ASN A 104 -23.59 -14.81 -5.16
N GLU A 105 -24.34 -14.66 -6.24
CA GLU A 105 -25.80 -14.55 -6.18
C GLU A 105 -26.48 -15.47 -7.19
N THR A 106 -27.57 -16.12 -6.75
CA THR A 106 -28.49 -16.81 -7.65
C THR A 106 -29.92 -16.39 -7.33
N LYS A 107 -30.61 -15.77 -8.30
CA LYS A 107 -32.02 -15.35 -8.15
C LYS A 107 -32.84 -15.80 -9.34
N ILE A 108 -34.13 -16.00 -9.11
CA ILE A 108 -35.12 -16.20 -10.18
C ILE A 108 -35.96 -14.93 -10.25
N VAL A 109 -35.93 -14.24 -11.38
CA VAL A 109 -36.74 -13.05 -11.64
C VAL A 109 -37.50 -13.28 -12.94
N ASN A 110 -38.82 -13.12 -12.92
CA ASN A 110 -39.70 -13.38 -14.07
C ASN A 110 -39.49 -14.77 -14.71
N GLY A 111 -39.18 -15.78 -13.89
CA GLY A 111 -38.93 -17.16 -14.35
C GLY A 111 -37.55 -17.41 -14.96
N LEU A 112 -36.67 -16.41 -15.01
CA LEU A 112 -35.30 -16.53 -15.51
C LEU A 112 -34.30 -16.60 -14.35
N HIS A 113 -33.31 -17.48 -14.49
CA HIS A 113 -32.20 -17.56 -13.54
C HIS A 113 -31.17 -16.45 -13.82
N HIS A 114 -30.90 -15.64 -12.81
CA HIS A 114 -29.79 -14.70 -12.76
C HIS A 114 -28.65 -15.34 -11.97
N LEU A 115 -27.64 -15.83 -12.70
CA LEU A 115 -26.52 -16.59 -12.15
C LEU A 115 -25.29 -15.69 -12.07
N HIS A 116 -24.82 -15.41 -10.86
CA HIS A 116 -23.61 -14.63 -10.59
C HIS A 116 -22.63 -15.44 -9.73
N THR A 117 -21.43 -15.67 -10.26
CA THR A 117 -20.36 -16.37 -9.53
C THR A 117 -19.84 -15.55 -8.34
N ASN A 118 -19.11 -16.20 -7.43
CA ASN A 118 -18.37 -15.55 -6.35
C ASN A 118 -16.95 -15.10 -6.75
N PHE A 119 -16.65 -15.05 -8.05
CA PHE A 119 -15.37 -14.60 -8.59
C PHE A 119 -15.58 -13.78 -9.85
N THR A 120 -14.66 -12.86 -10.14
CA THR A 120 -14.51 -12.27 -11.47
C THR A 120 -13.53 -13.08 -12.31
N ILE A 121 -13.51 -12.82 -13.61
CA ILE A 121 -12.50 -13.36 -14.51
C ILE A 121 -11.76 -12.19 -15.15
N ASP A 122 -10.44 -12.26 -15.14
CA ASP A 122 -9.60 -11.19 -15.67
C ASP A 122 -8.74 -11.83 -16.77
N GLN A 123 -8.92 -11.41 -18.03
CA GLN A 123 -8.33 -12.11 -19.18
C GLN A 123 -6.79 -12.10 -19.20
N CYS A 124 -6.16 -11.19 -18.45
CA CYS A 124 -4.71 -11.11 -18.34
C CYS A 124 -4.15 -12.04 -17.23
N LYS A 125 -4.97 -12.58 -16.31
CA LYS A 125 -4.53 -13.41 -15.16
C LYS A 125 -4.34 -14.90 -15.47
N ASN A 126 -4.33 -15.26 -16.76
CA ASN A 126 -4.11 -16.66 -17.21
C ASN A 126 -5.04 -17.66 -16.51
N GLN A 127 -6.33 -17.35 -16.48
CA GLN A 127 -7.34 -18.12 -15.76
C GLN A 127 -8.01 -19.18 -16.66
N TRP A 128 -8.66 -20.14 -16.02
CA TRP A 128 -9.50 -21.11 -16.71
C TRP A 128 -10.98 -20.73 -16.55
N ILE A 129 -11.85 -21.30 -17.37
CA ILE A 129 -13.27 -21.48 -17.03
C ILE A 129 -13.49 -22.98 -17.02
N ILE A 130 -13.90 -23.53 -15.87
CA ILE A 130 -13.96 -24.97 -15.64
C ILE A 130 -15.36 -25.35 -15.15
N LEU A 131 -16.05 -26.20 -15.91
CA LEU A 131 -17.32 -26.80 -15.52
C LEU A 131 -17.06 -28.19 -14.93
N THR A 132 -17.44 -28.39 -13.67
CA THR A 132 -17.20 -29.63 -12.93
C THR A 132 -18.52 -30.26 -12.49
N ALA A 133 -18.68 -31.57 -12.70
CA ALA A 133 -19.86 -32.30 -12.28
C ALA A 133 -19.85 -32.63 -10.76
N PRO A 134 -20.98 -33.06 -10.17
CA PRO A 134 -21.08 -33.35 -8.74
C PRO A 134 -20.06 -34.39 -8.23
N ASN A 135 -19.72 -35.35 -9.09
CA ASN A 135 -18.71 -36.38 -8.81
C ASN A 135 -17.25 -35.87 -8.87
N GLY A 136 -17.03 -34.58 -9.13
CA GLY A 136 -15.71 -33.96 -9.21
C GLY A 136 -15.02 -34.10 -10.58
N VAL A 137 -15.67 -34.70 -11.57
CA VAL A 137 -15.12 -34.85 -12.93
C VAL A 137 -15.34 -33.56 -13.72
N VAL A 138 -14.26 -33.02 -14.30
CA VAL A 138 -14.33 -31.89 -15.24
C VAL A 138 -15.09 -32.31 -16.49
N ARG A 139 -16.14 -31.57 -16.84
CA ARG A 139 -17.01 -31.83 -18.00
C ARG A 139 -16.57 -31.05 -19.22
N ASP A 140 -16.20 -29.79 -19.02
CA ASP A 140 -15.63 -28.95 -20.06
C ASP A 140 -14.77 -27.87 -19.40
N SER A 141 -13.79 -27.38 -20.15
CA SER A 141 -12.91 -26.33 -19.68
C SER A 141 -12.27 -25.58 -20.84
N ILE A 142 -12.04 -24.29 -20.66
CA ILE A 142 -11.29 -23.47 -21.59
C ILE A 142 -10.26 -22.63 -20.83
N PHE A 143 -9.04 -22.55 -21.36
CA PHE A 143 -8.05 -21.59 -20.89
C PHE A 143 -8.38 -20.24 -21.53
N VAL A 144 -8.62 -19.22 -20.70
CA VAL A 144 -9.02 -17.91 -21.19
C VAL A 144 -7.88 -17.32 -22.02
N LYS A 145 -8.18 -17.05 -23.28
CA LYS A 145 -7.34 -16.27 -24.18
C LYS A 145 -7.89 -14.87 -24.32
N ALA A 146 -6.99 -13.91 -24.42
CA ALA A 146 -7.34 -12.51 -24.59
C ALA A 146 -8.20 -12.26 -25.83
N THR A 147 -9.09 -11.26 -25.71
CA THR A 147 -9.93 -10.73 -26.77
C THR A 147 -9.79 -9.21 -26.84
N GLN A 148 -9.96 -8.65 -28.03
CA GLN A 148 -10.20 -7.21 -28.20
C GLN A 148 -11.55 -6.84 -27.58
N GLU A 149 -11.74 -5.55 -27.37
CA GLU A 149 -12.93 -5.02 -26.71
C GLU A 149 -14.22 -5.45 -27.40
N ASN A 150 -15.18 -5.97 -26.63
CA ASN A 150 -16.45 -6.56 -27.10
C ASN A 150 -16.37 -7.78 -28.01
N HIS A 151 -15.18 -8.29 -28.31
CA HIS A 151 -15.06 -9.57 -29.02
C HIS A 151 -15.27 -10.71 -28.04
N THR A 152 -15.81 -11.81 -28.54
CA THR A 152 -16.02 -13.04 -27.79
C THR A 152 -15.17 -14.15 -28.37
N ARG A 153 -14.98 -15.20 -27.58
CA ARG A 153 -14.58 -16.50 -28.14
C ARG A 153 -15.76 -17.44 -28.01
N GLY A 154 -16.08 -18.15 -29.09
CA GLY A 154 -17.17 -19.12 -29.12
C GLY A 154 -16.82 -20.35 -29.94
N ARG A 155 -17.54 -21.43 -29.71
CA ARG A 155 -17.46 -22.64 -30.55
C ARG A 155 -18.21 -22.44 -31.86
N LEU A 156 -17.65 -22.91 -32.97
CA LEU A 156 -18.31 -22.84 -34.28
C LEU A 156 -19.59 -23.69 -34.30
N ASN A 157 -20.66 -23.14 -34.90
CA ASN A 157 -21.86 -23.87 -35.27
C ASN A 157 -21.52 -25.16 -36.03
N SER A 158 -21.98 -26.36 -35.65
CA SER A 158 -23.33 -26.88 -35.87
C SER A 158 -23.34 -28.33 -35.32
N PRO A 159 -24.50 -29.00 -35.12
CA PRO A 159 -24.64 -30.04 -34.11
C PRO A 159 -23.63 -31.18 -34.37
N VAL A 160 -22.97 -31.64 -33.30
CA VAL A 160 -22.23 -32.92 -33.24
C VAL A 160 -20.76 -32.95 -33.72
N ALA A 161 -20.23 -32.06 -34.57
CA ALA A 161 -18.87 -32.30 -35.12
C ALA A 161 -17.69 -31.90 -34.19
N ASP A 162 -17.80 -30.83 -33.40
CA ASP A 162 -16.63 -30.26 -32.70
C ASP A 162 -16.46 -30.74 -31.24
N TYR A 163 -17.42 -31.50 -30.72
CA TYR A 163 -17.33 -32.08 -29.37
C TYR A 163 -16.53 -33.39 -29.32
N VAL A 164 -16.07 -33.89 -30.48
CA VAL A 164 -15.44 -35.21 -30.66
C VAL A 164 -13.91 -35.13 -30.71
N THR A 165 -13.35 -33.97 -31.06
CA THR A 165 -11.91 -33.70 -31.10
C THR A 165 -11.54 -32.70 -30.02
N VAL A 166 -11.05 -33.20 -28.88
CA VAL A 166 -10.46 -32.37 -27.82
C VAL A 166 -9.19 -31.72 -28.39
N GLY A 167 -9.31 -30.48 -28.86
CA GLY A 167 -8.23 -29.71 -29.44
C GLY A 167 -8.67 -28.28 -29.76
N VAL A 168 -7.73 -27.34 -29.69
CA VAL A 168 -7.86 -25.89 -29.81
C VAL A 168 -8.49 -25.41 -31.14
N GLN A 169 -8.92 -26.30 -32.05
CA GLN A 169 -9.39 -25.96 -33.39
C GLN A 169 -10.85 -25.47 -33.47
N GLY A 170 -11.69 -25.77 -32.46
CA GLY A 170 -13.13 -25.45 -32.48
C GLY A 170 -13.55 -24.07 -31.93
N TRP A 171 -12.69 -23.41 -31.14
CA TRP A 171 -12.96 -22.06 -30.65
C TRP A 171 -12.49 -21.01 -31.67
N LYS A 172 -13.35 -20.04 -31.95
CA LYS A 172 -13.13 -18.93 -32.89
C LYS A 172 -13.34 -17.59 -32.19
N VAL A 173 -12.82 -16.53 -32.77
CA VAL A 173 -13.06 -15.16 -32.33
C VAL A 173 -14.25 -14.59 -33.10
N TYR A 174 -15.19 -13.98 -32.40
CA TYR A 174 -16.30 -13.27 -33.01
C TYR A 174 -16.20 -11.78 -32.64
N THR A 175 -16.39 -10.91 -33.64
CA THR A 175 -16.36 -9.44 -33.44
C THR A 175 -17.66 -8.91 -32.84
N SER A 176 -18.66 -9.78 -32.65
CA SER A 176 -19.91 -9.46 -31.97
C SER A 176 -20.40 -10.69 -31.22
N PRO A 177 -20.91 -10.54 -29.99
CA PRO A 177 -21.38 -11.65 -29.16
C PRO A 177 -22.66 -12.27 -29.72
N THR A 178 -22.79 -13.58 -29.60
CA THR A 178 -24.03 -14.33 -29.91
C THR A 178 -24.79 -14.68 -28.64
N PHE A 179 -25.14 -13.64 -27.88
CA PHE A 179 -25.72 -13.73 -26.55
C PHE A 179 -27.02 -14.55 -26.49
N SER A 180 -27.03 -15.66 -25.74
CA SER A 180 -28.16 -16.58 -25.59
C SER A 180 -28.66 -17.18 -26.90
N ALA A 181 -27.79 -17.28 -27.90
CA ALA A 181 -28.13 -17.69 -29.25
C ALA A 181 -27.02 -18.54 -29.87
N VAL A 182 -27.30 -19.06 -31.06
CA VAL A 182 -26.35 -19.88 -31.79
C VAL A 182 -25.23 -19.02 -32.41
N ASN A 183 -23.98 -19.47 -32.31
CA ASN A 183 -22.79 -18.80 -32.86
C ASN A 183 -22.73 -18.89 -34.40
N ASN A 184 -23.61 -18.17 -35.10
CA ASN A 184 -23.76 -18.20 -36.57
C ASN A 184 -23.14 -16.99 -37.31
N LEU A 185 -22.49 -16.08 -36.59
CA LEU A 185 -21.78 -14.95 -37.17
C LEU A 185 -20.46 -15.39 -37.84
N THR A 186 -19.88 -14.53 -38.67
CA THR A 186 -18.58 -14.78 -39.32
C THR A 186 -17.49 -14.96 -38.26
N PRO A 187 -16.87 -16.16 -38.15
CA PRO A 187 -15.84 -16.44 -37.18
C PRO A 187 -14.45 -16.15 -37.74
N TYR A 188 -13.56 -15.65 -36.89
CA TYR A 188 -12.13 -15.50 -37.18
C TYR A 188 -11.31 -16.55 -36.43
N LEU A 189 -10.18 -16.95 -37.00
CA LEU A 189 -9.33 -17.97 -36.40
C LEU A 189 -8.69 -17.48 -35.10
N ASP A 190 -8.02 -16.33 -35.16
CA ASP A 190 -7.43 -15.64 -34.01
C ASP A 190 -7.05 -14.20 -34.43
N TYR A 191 -6.31 -13.49 -33.56
CA TYR A 191 -5.65 -12.23 -33.90
C TYR A 191 -4.27 -12.46 -34.53
N CYS A 192 -3.83 -11.56 -35.41
CA CYS A 192 -2.46 -11.53 -35.91
C CYS A 192 -1.45 -11.44 -34.75
N GLN A 193 -0.24 -11.93 -34.97
CA GLN A 193 0.87 -11.77 -34.02
C GLN A 193 1.15 -10.27 -33.79
N LYS A 194 1.31 -9.89 -32.51
CA LYS A 194 1.70 -8.53 -32.10
C LYS A 194 3.12 -8.24 -32.62
N PRO A 195 3.42 -7.02 -33.14
CA PRO A 195 4.78 -6.64 -33.50
C PRO A 195 5.72 -6.71 -32.29
N ILE A 196 6.99 -7.05 -32.49
CA ILE A 196 8.01 -7.05 -31.43
C ILE A 196 9.09 -6.03 -31.80
N PHE A 197 9.37 -5.10 -30.90
CA PHE A 197 10.48 -4.17 -31.08
C PHE A 197 11.80 -4.88 -30.80
N SER A 198 12.82 -4.67 -31.65
CA SER A 198 14.14 -5.30 -31.48
C SER A 198 14.88 -4.78 -30.24
N GLU A 199 14.58 -3.54 -29.83
CA GLU A 199 15.07 -2.94 -28.60
C GLU A 199 13.95 -2.82 -27.56
N PRO A 200 14.21 -3.14 -26.28
CA PRO A 200 13.22 -2.96 -25.23
C PRO A 200 12.90 -1.47 -25.00
N PRO A 201 11.69 -1.14 -24.52
CA PRO A 201 11.32 0.23 -24.17
C PRO A 201 12.22 0.79 -23.06
N GLY A 202 12.48 2.09 -23.07
CA GLY A 202 13.30 2.76 -22.06
C GLY A 202 14.32 3.74 -22.63
N ILE A 203 15.34 4.02 -21.82
CA ILE A 203 16.36 5.01 -22.15
C ILE A 203 17.54 4.33 -22.83
N ALA A 204 17.69 4.61 -24.12
CA ALA A 204 18.78 4.09 -24.93
C ALA A 204 19.24 5.18 -25.91
N THR A 205 20.54 5.22 -26.17
CA THR A 205 21.10 5.89 -27.35
C THR A 205 20.61 5.12 -28.58
N VAL A 206 19.39 5.42 -29.04
CA VAL A 206 18.81 4.74 -30.19
C VAL A 206 19.53 5.24 -31.45
N THR A 207 20.49 4.47 -31.96
CA THR A 207 21.19 4.81 -33.20
C THR A 207 20.38 4.43 -34.44
N SER A 208 19.48 3.43 -34.35
CA SER A 208 18.45 3.07 -35.34
C SER A 208 17.49 2.02 -34.75
N PRO A 209 16.23 2.34 -34.36
CA PRO A 209 15.31 1.30 -33.92
C PRO A 209 14.85 0.46 -35.14
N THR A 210 14.89 -0.86 -35.03
CA THR A 210 14.38 -1.78 -36.06
C THR A 210 13.12 -2.50 -35.54
N PHE A 211 12.20 -2.87 -36.43
CA PHE A 211 11.03 -3.70 -36.10
C PHE A 211 11.28 -5.13 -36.56
N GLU A 212 10.97 -6.11 -35.72
CA GLU A 212 11.02 -7.52 -36.08
C GLU A 212 9.69 -8.21 -35.73
N ILE A 213 9.19 -9.09 -36.59
CA ILE A 213 8.01 -9.93 -36.29
C ILE A 213 8.54 -11.35 -36.08
N PHE A 214 8.56 -11.81 -34.84
CA PHE A 214 9.00 -13.18 -34.51
C PHE A 214 7.82 -14.14 -34.40
N HIS A 215 8.11 -15.41 -34.65
CA HIS A 215 7.25 -16.55 -34.33
C HIS A 215 7.01 -16.67 -32.81
N VAL A 216 6.02 -17.50 -32.43
CA VAL A 216 5.72 -17.92 -31.05
C VAL A 216 6.91 -18.65 -30.38
N ALA A 217 7.90 -19.08 -31.16
CA ALA A 217 9.21 -19.51 -30.67
C ALA A 217 10.26 -18.44 -30.99
N PRO A 218 11.04 -17.95 -30.00
CA PRO A 218 12.05 -16.91 -30.22
C PRO A 218 13.02 -17.26 -31.35
N GLY A 219 13.28 -16.31 -32.26
CA GLY A 219 14.34 -16.41 -33.28
C GLY A 219 13.97 -17.10 -34.60
N ILE A 220 12.69 -17.38 -34.87
CA ILE A 220 12.24 -17.87 -36.18
C ILE A 220 11.46 -16.75 -36.92
N PRO A 221 11.97 -16.23 -38.05
CA PRO A 221 11.24 -15.28 -38.89
C PRO A 221 9.94 -15.88 -39.45
N ILE A 222 8.87 -15.08 -39.52
CA ILE A 222 7.61 -15.46 -40.16
C ILE A 222 7.67 -15.08 -41.66
N ASP A 223 6.97 -15.83 -42.51
CA ASP A 223 6.67 -15.38 -43.88
C ASP A 223 5.74 -14.17 -43.83
N THR A 224 6.29 -13.01 -44.12
CA THR A 224 5.62 -11.72 -43.98
C THR A 224 4.83 -11.29 -45.20
N SER A 225 4.78 -12.11 -46.24
CA SER A 225 4.10 -11.79 -47.51
C SER A 225 2.59 -11.59 -47.40
N CYS A 226 1.96 -11.97 -46.29
CA CYS A 226 0.51 -11.91 -46.07
C CYS A 226 0.06 -10.98 -44.91
N VAL A 227 0.97 -10.23 -44.30
CA VAL A 227 0.67 -9.26 -43.23
C VAL A 227 1.42 -7.93 -43.45
N THR A 228 0.91 -6.84 -42.89
CA THR A 228 1.55 -5.52 -42.91
C THR A 228 1.55 -4.93 -41.51
N VAL A 229 2.69 -4.40 -41.07
CA VAL A 229 2.79 -3.64 -39.81
C VAL A 229 2.62 -2.16 -40.12
N TYR A 230 1.71 -1.52 -39.38
CA TYR A 230 1.54 -0.07 -39.38
C TYR A 230 2.03 0.47 -38.05
N PHE A 231 2.78 1.58 -38.07
CA PHE A 231 3.26 2.21 -36.85
C PHE A 231 3.18 3.74 -36.88
N THR A 232 3.21 4.34 -35.69
CA THR A 232 3.31 5.78 -35.44
C THR A 232 4.48 6.04 -34.49
N ILE A 233 4.94 7.30 -34.40
CA ILE A 233 6.08 7.72 -33.55
C ILE A 233 5.70 8.81 -32.52
N ASP A 234 4.43 9.20 -32.52
CA ASP A 234 3.86 10.27 -31.71
C ASP A 234 2.84 9.75 -30.69
N GLY A 235 2.76 8.42 -30.49
CA GLY A 235 1.78 7.80 -29.60
C GLY A 235 0.35 7.69 -30.14
N SER A 236 0.06 8.12 -31.38
CA SER A 236 -1.26 7.93 -31.99
C SER A 236 -1.51 6.47 -32.44
N PHE A 237 -2.76 6.02 -32.52
CA PHE A 237 -3.05 4.64 -32.95
C PHE A 237 -2.77 4.44 -34.46
N PRO A 238 -2.10 3.35 -34.88
CA PRO A 238 -1.79 3.09 -36.29
C PRO A 238 -2.99 2.51 -37.07
N TRP A 239 -3.56 3.30 -37.99
CA TRP A 239 -4.68 2.91 -38.86
C TRP A 239 -4.25 2.68 -40.32
N PRO A 240 -4.74 1.61 -41.00
CA PRO A 240 -4.34 1.28 -42.36
C PRO A 240 -4.96 2.15 -43.47
N ASN A 241 -6.15 2.73 -43.24
CA ASN A 241 -6.95 3.44 -44.27
C ASN A 241 -7.57 4.77 -43.78
N ALA A 242 -6.80 5.65 -43.13
CA ALA A 242 -7.32 6.95 -42.72
C ALA A 242 -6.66 8.11 -43.49
N PRO A 243 -7.41 8.94 -44.25
CA PRO A 243 -7.26 10.37 -44.10
C PRO A 243 -7.78 10.69 -42.69
N ASN A 244 -6.91 11.00 -41.74
CA ASN A 244 -7.34 11.54 -40.47
C ASN A 244 -8.14 12.84 -40.76
N PRO A 245 -9.44 12.96 -40.42
CA PRO A 245 -10.19 14.20 -40.66
C PRO A 245 -9.72 15.35 -39.75
N TRP A 246 -8.81 15.09 -38.81
CA TRP A 246 -8.50 15.96 -37.67
C TRP A 246 -6.99 16.14 -37.39
N GLY A 247 -6.08 15.78 -38.30
CA GLY A 247 -4.63 15.94 -38.11
C GLY A 247 -3.79 15.34 -39.24
N PRO A 248 -2.48 15.62 -39.32
CA PRO A 248 -1.71 15.40 -40.55
C PRO A 248 -1.66 13.92 -40.96
N VAL A 249 -1.64 13.72 -42.27
CA VAL A 249 -1.47 12.45 -42.95
C VAL A 249 -0.02 12.01 -42.83
N ASN A 250 0.22 10.81 -42.26
CA ASN A 250 1.14 9.82 -42.82
C ASN A 250 1.20 8.60 -41.90
N PRO A 251 0.55 7.47 -42.22
CA PRO A 251 1.18 6.22 -41.89
C PRO A 251 2.43 6.18 -42.78
N ASN A 252 3.62 6.20 -42.21
CA ASN A 252 4.73 5.60 -42.94
C ASN A 252 4.32 4.13 -43.12
N SER A 253 3.71 3.81 -44.25
CA SER A 253 3.44 2.43 -44.64
C SER A 253 4.79 1.81 -44.98
N GLN A 254 5.58 1.43 -43.98
CA GLN A 254 6.79 0.67 -44.21
C GLN A 254 6.45 -0.81 -44.08
N GLN A 255 6.24 -1.43 -45.24
CA GLN A 255 6.47 -2.86 -45.43
C GLN A 255 7.97 -3.12 -45.20
N PHE A 256 8.35 -3.48 -43.97
CA PHE A 256 9.65 -4.04 -43.62
C PHE A 256 10.88 -3.13 -43.68
N TYR A 257 11.74 -3.35 -42.66
CA TYR A 257 13.18 -3.10 -42.58
C TYR A 257 13.79 -2.18 -43.66
N ASP A 258 13.94 -0.89 -43.35
CA ASP A 258 14.86 -0.01 -44.06
C ASP A 258 15.88 0.61 -43.08
N PRO A 259 17.09 0.04 -42.96
CA PRO A 259 18.16 0.61 -42.13
C PRO A 259 18.64 1.99 -42.64
N ALA A 260 18.13 2.47 -43.79
CA ALA A 260 18.39 3.79 -44.35
C ALA A 260 17.18 4.74 -44.24
N SER A 261 16.10 4.37 -43.53
CA SER A 261 14.91 5.23 -43.38
C SER A 261 15.26 6.56 -42.69
N PRO A 262 14.99 7.73 -43.32
CA PRO A 262 15.28 9.04 -42.74
C PRO A 262 14.42 9.35 -41.49
N LEU A 263 13.42 8.52 -41.20
CA LEU A 263 12.58 8.57 -40.00
C LEU A 263 13.23 7.90 -38.78
N LEU A 264 14.35 7.21 -38.99
CA LEU A 264 15.16 6.53 -37.98
C LEU A 264 16.44 7.32 -37.65
N GLN A 265 16.45 8.63 -37.91
CA GLN A 265 17.48 9.53 -37.39
C GLN A 265 17.29 9.68 -35.87
N PRO A 266 18.37 9.70 -35.07
CA PRO A 266 18.26 9.87 -33.62
C PRO A 266 17.50 11.17 -33.32
N PRO A 267 16.32 11.10 -32.70
CA PRO A 267 15.57 12.29 -32.34
C PRO A 267 16.27 12.97 -31.15
N THR A 268 16.15 14.29 -31.08
CA THR A 268 16.65 15.10 -29.97
C THR A 268 15.72 15.08 -28.74
N GLN A 269 14.64 14.29 -28.77
CA GLN A 269 13.54 14.25 -27.78
C GLN A 269 12.99 12.81 -27.61
N MET A 270 12.11 12.59 -26.62
CA MET A 270 11.35 11.35 -26.41
C MET A 270 10.54 10.97 -27.66
N ILE A 271 10.52 9.68 -28.02
CA ILE A 271 9.64 9.11 -29.05
C ILE A 271 8.76 8.02 -28.43
N MET A 272 7.50 7.95 -28.86
CA MET A 272 6.59 6.88 -28.49
C MET A 272 6.14 6.13 -29.74
N TYR A 273 6.61 4.89 -29.89
CA TYR A 273 6.17 4.04 -30.99
C TYR A 273 4.89 3.30 -30.64
N ARG A 274 3.97 3.21 -31.60
CA ARG A 274 2.85 2.26 -31.54
C ARG A 274 2.75 1.49 -32.82
N ALA A 275 2.59 0.17 -32.76
CA ALA A 275 2.57 -0.71 -33.93
C ALA A 275 1.45 -1.75 -33.86
N VAL A 276 0.81 -2.03 -35.01
CA VAL A 276 -0.22 -3.07 -35.17
C VAL A 276 0.02 -3.86 -36.46
N THR A 277 -0.13 -5.17 -36.39
CA THR A 277 -0.06 -6.08 -37.55
C THR A 277 -1.46 -6.29 -38.13
N TYR A 278 -1.64 -6.04 -39.43
CA TYR A 278 -2.88 -6.26 -40.17
C TYR A 278 -2.71 -7.38 -41.21
N PRO A 279 -3.74 -8.20 -41.47
CA PRO A 279 -3.72 -9.15 -42.59
C PRO A 279 -3.78 -8.39 -43.93
N GLN A 280 -3.03 -8.84 -44.93
CA GLN A 280 -3.11 -8.29 -46.29
C GLN A 280 -4.29 -8.89 -47.05
N THR A 281 -4.99 -8.07 -47.85
CA THR A 281 -6.16 -8.50 -48.63
C THR A 281 -5.80 -9.10 -49.99
N ASN A 282 -4.58 -8.89 -50.51
CA ASN A 282 -4.11 -9.38 -51.82
C ASN A 282 -2.66 -9.88 -51.71
N PHE A 283 -2.43 -11.19 -51.64
CA PHE A 283 -1.07 -11.78 -51.68
C PHE A 283 -1.05 -13.05 -52.56
N THR A 284 0.10 -13.32 -53.18
CA THR A 284 0.31 -14.51 -54.01
C THR A 284 1.11 -15.52 -53.20
N ILE A 285 0.50 -16.68 -52.87
CA ILE A 285 1.23 -17.77 -52.20
C ILE A 285 2.24 -18.35 -53.19
N THR A 286 3.53 -18.13 -52.96
CA THR A 286 4.59 -18.80 -53.73
C THR A 286 4.76 -20.21 -53.16
N PRO A 287 4.60 -21.29 -53.96
CA PRO A 287 4.49 -22.64 -53.40
C PRO A 287 5.87 -23.21 -53.08
N ALA A 288 6.19 -23.32 -51.79
CA ALA A 288 7.13 -24.32 -51.29
C ALA A 288 6.82 -24.78 -49.86
N ILE A 289 6.15 -23.95 -49.04
CA ILE A 289 5.65 -24.33 -47.72
C ILE A 289 4.35 -23.54 -47.50
N PRO A 290 3.18 -24.16 -47.24
CA PRO A 290 1.99 -23.42 -46.85
C PRO A 290 2.33 -22.66 -45.56
N PRO A 291 2.29 -21.32 -45.53
CA PRO A 291 2.47 -20.61 -44.28
C PRO A 291 1.31 -21.03 -43.39
N ARG A 292 1.60 -21.63 -42.23
CA ARG A 292 0.57 -22.06 -41.25
C ARG A 292 -0.32 -20.90 -40.74
N TYR A 293 -0.07 -19.67 -41.19
CA TYR A 293 -0.68 -18.42 -40.71
C TYR A 293 -1.02 -17.42 -41.83
N CYS A 294 -0.96 -17.81 -43.11
CA CYS A 294 -1.45 -16.98 -44.21
C CYS A 294 -2.90 -17.31 -44.55
N GLU A 295 -3.81 -16.97 -43.65
CA GLU A 295 -5.24 -17.00 -43.92
C GLU A 295 -5.81 -15.60 -43.78
N LEU A 296 -6.60 -15.17 -44.77
CA LEU A 296 -7.36 -13.91 -44.77
C LEU A 296 -8.35 -13.79 -43.59
N ASN A 297 -8.48 -14.84 -42.76
CA ASN A 297 -9.47 -14.98 -41.70
C ASN A 297 -8.91 -14.70 -40.29
N TYR A 298 -7.84 -13.91 -40.18
CA TYR A 298 -7.32 -13.38 -38.91
C TYR A 298 -7.76 -11.93 -38.70
N LEU A 299 -7.95 -11.54 -37.44
CA LEU A 299 -8.18 -10.14 -37.07
C LEU A 299 -6.84 -9.39 -36.89
N PRO A 300 -6.82 -8.05 -36.95
CA PRO A 300 -5.62 -7.27 -36.60
C PRO A 300 -5.07 -7.64 -35.22
N SER A 301 -3.76 -7.53 -35.03
CA SER A 301 -3.14 -7.82 -33.74
C SER A 301 -3.58 -6.84 -32.65
N PHE A 302 -3.26 -7.14 -31.39
CA PHE A 302 -3.20 -6.11 -30.35
C PHE A 302 -2.11 -5.08 -30.72
N CYS A 303 -2.23 -3.86 -30.19
CA CYS A 303 -1.24 -2.79 -30.40
C CYS A 303 -0.05 -2.99 -29.47
N GLU A 304 1.17 -2.96 -30.02
CA GLU A 304 2.41 -2.81 -29.25
C GLU A 304 2.73 -1.34 -29.09
N THR A 305 3.20 -0.94 -27.92
CA THR A 305 3.56 0.44 -27.63
C THR A 305 4.84 0.45 -26.82
N ASN A 306 5.85 1.17 -27.31
CA ASN A 306 7.12 1.33 -26.61
C ASN A 306 7.50 2.81 -26.57
N THR A 307 7.72 3.34 -25.37
CA THR A 307 8.35 4.66 -25.22
C THR A 307 9.87 4.53 -25.18
N TYR A 308 10.54 5.30 -26.04
CA TYR A 308 11.99 5.46 -26.05
C TYR A 308 12.37 6.88 -25.72
N PHE A 309 13.37 6.98 -24.86
CA PHE A 309 13.96 8.22 -24.45
C PHE A 309 15.30 8.34 -25.16
N CYS A 310 15.34 9.14 -26.23
CA CYS A 310 16.53 9.19 -27.08
C CYS A 310 17.60 10.06 -26.43
N GLU A 311 18.68 9.40 -26.05
CA GLU A 311 19.64 9.94 -25.09
C GLU A 311 21.02 10.10 -25.72
N ALA A 312 21.36 11.36 -25.98
CA ALA A 312 22.70 11.85 -25.68
C ALA A 312 22.54 13.06 -24.74
N GLY A 313 22.44 12.78 -23.43
CA GLY A 313 22.69 13.77 -22.38
C GLY A 313 21.53 14.64 -21.89
N VAL A 314 20.27 14.36 -22.23
CA VAL A 314 19.12 15.22 -21.89
C VAL A 314 18.30 14.68 -20.71
N LEU A 315 17.77 13.45 -20.71
CA LEU A 315 16.92 12.99 -19.60
C LEU A 315 17.64 12.64 -18.29
N GLU A 316 18.81 12.01 -18.35
CA GLU A 316 19.66 11.77 -17.17
C GLU A 316 20.25 13.06 -16.57
N SER A 317 20.41 14.12 -17.37
CA SER A 317 20.73 15.45 -16.85
C SER A 317 19.48 16.22 -16.42
N ASP A 318 18.29 15.77 -16.87
CA ASP A 318 17.07 16.53 -16.71
C ASP A 318 16.24 16.25 -15.47
N PHE A 319 16.27 15.02 -14.96
CA PHE A 319 15.50 14.64 -13.77
C PHE A 319 16.36 13.85 -12.79
N SER A 320 16.17 14.11 -11.50
CA SER A 320 16.75 13.33 -10.42
C SER A 320 16.42 11.84 -10.60
N SER A 321 17.43 10.99 -10.41
CA SER A 321 17.26 9.53 -10.37
C SER A 321 16.10 9.09 -9.46
N LYS A 322 15.71 9.90 -8.47
CA LYS A 322 14.63 9.59 -7.51
C LYS A 322 13.22 9.65 -8.12
N PHE A 323 13.04 10.29 -9.27
CA PHE A 323 11.76 10.36 -9.98
C PHE A 323 11.48 9.09 -10.79
N GLY A 324 10.20 8.78 -10.97
CA GLY A 324 9.75 7.85 -12.02
C GLY A 324 9.33 8.59 -13.29
N VAL A 325 9.11 7.86 -14.37
CA VAL A 325 8.44 8.40 -15.57
C VAL A 325 7.18 7.63 -15.85
N LEU A 326 6.08 8.36 -16.02
CA LEU A 326 4.80 7.84 -16.48
C LEU A 326 4.58 8.28 -17.93
N SER A 327 4.56 7.33 -18.85
CA SER A 327 4.29 7.56 -20.26
C SER A 327 2.89 7.05 -20.60
N ILE A 328 2.08 7.88 -21.24
CA ILE A 328 0.69 7.57 -21.57
C ILE A 328 0.44 7.78 -23.06
N ALA A 329 -0.07 6.76 -23.74
CA ALA A 329 -0.50 6.84 -25.13
C ALA A 329 -2.02 6.97 -25.22
N VAL A 330 -2.49 7.98 -25.97
CA VAL A 330 -3.91 8.27 -26.18
C VAL A 330 -4.27 8.31 -27.66
N ASP A 331 -5.44 7.77 -28.00
CA ASP A 331 -5.96 7.73 -29.37
C ASP A 331 -6.68 9.07 -29.71
N GLY A 332 -6.11 9.90 -30.60
CA GLY A 332 -6.74 11.13 -31.13
C GLY A 332 -5.84 12.36 -31.21
N SER A 333 -6.07 13.25 -32.18
CA SER A 333 -5.24 14.43 -32.50
C SER A 333 -5.54 15.71 -31.70
N ASN A 334 -6.31 15.65 -30.61
CA ASN A 334 -6.68 16.85 -29.85
C ASN A 334 -5.59 17.33 -28.86
N THR A 335 -4.32 17.13 -29.21
CA THR A 335 -3.19 17.84 -28.60
C THR A 335 -3.17 19.33 -28.98
N ALA A 336 -4.03 19.77 -29.91
CA ALA A 336 -4.09 21.11 -30.46
C ALA A 336 -5.39 21.90 -30.17
N ILE A 337 -5.99 21.77 -28.98
CA ILE A 337 -6.95 22.80 -28.53
C ILE A 337 -6.17 23.87 -27.76
N PRO A 338 -6.16 25.14 -28.20
CA PRO A 338 -5.52 26.21 -27.46
C PRO A 338 -6.17 26.37 -26.07
N PRO A 339 -5.41 26.77 -25.03
CA PRO A 339 -5.98 27.13 -23.74
C PRO A 339 -7.18 28.10 -23.93
N PRO A 340 -8.28 27.96 -23.15
CA PRO A 340 -8.37 27.32 -21.84
C PRO A 340 -9.19 26.01 -21.82
N VAL A 341 -9.51 25.41 -22.97
CA VAL A 341 -10.39 24.23 -23.00
C VAL A 341 -9.56 22.98 -22.65
N PRO A 342 -9.86 22.25 -21.55
CA PRO A 342 -9.21 20.99 -21.28
C PRO A 342 -9.49 20.03 -22.45
N PRO A 343 -8.48 19.29 -22.92
CA PRO A 343 -8.67 18.43 -24.08
C PRO A 343 -9.75 17.38 -23.80
N LEU A 344 -10.45 16.90 -24.84
CA LEU A 344 -11.66 16.07 -24.71
C LEU A 344 -11.49 14.80 -23.83
N TRP A 345 -10.25 14.31 -23.68
CA TRP A 345 -9.88 13.21 -22.79
C TRP A 345 -9.91 13.58 -21.28
N PHE A 346 -10.30 14.81 -20.96
CA PHE A 346 -10.61 15.36 -19.64
C PHE A 346 -12.08 15.83 -19.51
N GLN A 347 -12.98 15.57 -20.47
CA GLN A 347 -14.35 16.09 -20.36
C GLN A 347 -15.21 15.32 -19.35
N VAL A 348 -15.85 16.06 -18.45
CA VAL A 348 -16.80 15.54 -17.46
C VAL A 348 -17.93 14.81 -18.19
N GLY A 349 -18.12 13.51 -17.88
CA GLY A 349 -19.22 12.71 -18.41
C GLY A 349 -18.87 11.82 -19.62
N THR A 350 -17.64 11.83 -20.12
CA THR A 350 -17.18 10.79 -21.07
C THR A 350 -16.82 9.51 -20.31
N PRO A 351 -17.10 8.31 -20.86
CA PRO A 351 -16.65 7.05 -20.28
C PRO A 351 -15.13 7.10 -20.06
N ALA A 352 -14.64 6.45 -19.01
CA ALA A 352 -13.21 6.34 -18.74
C ALA A 352 -12.47 5.99 -20.03
N THR A 353 -11.55 6.87 -20.45
CA THR A 353 -10.78 6.63 -21.67
C THR A 353 -9.75 5.58 -21.31
N SER A 354 -9.82 4.41 -21.96
CA SER A 354 -8.78 3.40 -21.86
C SER A 354 -7.54 3.89 -22.59
N VAL A 355 -6.44 4.09 -21.87
CA VAL A 355 -5.17 4.60 -22.38
C VAL A 355 -4.09 3.55 -22.16
N HIS A 356 -3.08 3.50 -23.01
CA HIS A 356 -1.92 2.65 -22.73
C HIS A 356 -0.97 3.41 -21.82
N THR A 357 -0.42 2.74 -20.82
CA THR A 357 0.43 3.36 -19.80
C THR A 357 1.67 2.53 -19.58
N GLU A 358 2.83 3.15 -19.63
CA GLU A 358 4.12 2.57 -19.28
C GLU A 358 4.74 3.35 -18.12
N TYR A 359 5.30 2.63 -17.14
CA TYR A 359 5.99 3.23 -16.00
C TYR A 359 7.46 2.81 -15.98
N TYR A 360 8.33 3.79 -15.72
CA TYR A 360 9.77 3.63 -15.69
C TYR A 360 10.39 4.19 -14.41
N GLU A 361 11.49 3.59 -13.96
CA GLU A 361 12.31 4.04 -12.84
C GLU A 361 13.63 4.62 -13.31
N MET A 362 13.93 5.87 -12.93
CA MET A 362 15.15 6.56 -13.37
C MET A 362 16.42 6.04 -12.67
N GLN A 363 16.31 5.42 -11.48
CA GLN A 363 17.48 4.92 -10.73
C GLN A 363 18.18 3.71 -11.37
N SER A 364 17.48 2.97 -12.23
CA SER A 364 18.07 1.75 -12.78
C SER A 364 19.05 2.08 -13.92
N LYS A 365 20.23 1.46 -13.88
CA LYS A 365 21.20 1.53 -14.98
C LYS A 365 20.87 0.46 -16.02
N GLY A 366 20.96 0.81 -17.31
CA GLY A 366 20.78 -0.12 -18.42
C GLY A 366 19.31 -0.38 -18.83
N LYS A 367 19.07 -1.48 -19.57
CA LYS A 367 17.78 -1.87 -20.18
C LYS A 367 16.64 -2.18 -19.18
N ASN A 368 16.83 -2.02 -17.88
CA ASN A 368 15.90 -2.41 -16.81
C ASN A 368 15.13 -1.23 -16.17
N ARG A 369 14.98 -0.12 -16.90
CA ARG A 369 14.18 1.06 -16.48
C ARG A 369 12.69 0.84 -16.55
N PHE A 370 12.25 -0.01 -17.46
CA PHE A 370 10.87 -0.41 -17.59
C PHE A 370 10.42 -1.22 -16.37
N VAL A 371 9.35 -0.79 -15.70
CA VAL A 371 8.82 -1.42 -14.50
C VAL A 371 7.56 -2.21 -14.82
N THR A 372 6.58 -1.54 -15.43
CA THR A 372 5.27 -2.11 -15.70
C THR A 372 4.58 -1.31 -16.78
N GLU A 373 3.68 -1.98 -17.48
CA GLU A 373 2.76 -1.36 -18.42
C GLU A 373 1.40 -2.03 -18.31
N GLY A 374 0.40 -1.36 -18.84
CA GLY A 374 -0.94 -1.88 -18.93
C GLY A 374 -1.86 -0.89 -19.60
N TYR A 375 -3.04 -1.38 -19.99
CA TYR A 375 -4.13 -0.47 -20.28
C TYR A 375 -4.73 0.01 -18.98
N THR A 376 -4.99 1.32 -18.91
CA THR A 376 -5.57 1.94 -17.74
C THR A 376 -6.80 2.73 -18.13
N SER A 377 -7.83 2.66 -17.31
CA SER A 377 -8.93 3.60 -17.31
C SER A 377 -8.46 4.86 -16.59
N MET A 378 -8.36 5.97 -17.32
CA MET A 378 -8.07 7.28 -16.72
C MET A 378 -9.37 7.99 -16.33
N LYS A 379 -9.48 8.37 -15.05
CA LYS A 379 -10.68 9.02 -14.49
C LYS A 379 -10.35 10.29 -13.73
N LYS A 380 -11.32 11.21 -13.70
CA LYS A 380 -11.33 12.34 -12.77
C LYS A 380 -11.28 11.80 -11.32
N PRO A 381 -10.39 12.30 -10.46
CA PRO A 381 -10.43 11.98 -9.04
C PRO A 381 -11.62 12.65 -8.36
N ASP A 382 -12.14 12.01 -7.32
CA ASP A 382 -13.25 12.50 -6.51
C ASP A 382 -12.91 13.76 -5.69
N ASN A 383 -11.74 14.36 -5.89
CA ASN A 383 -11.24 15.53 -5.15
C ASN A 383 -11.13 16.79 -6.03
N GLU A 384 -10.79 17.91 -5.40
CA GLU A 384 -10.67 19.23 -6.00
C GLU A 384 -9.44 19.43 -6.90
N SER A 385 -8.69 18.37 -7.26
CA SER A 385 -7.50 18.44 -8.17
C SER A 385 -7.83 18.92 -9.57
N TRP A 386 -9.10 19.16 -9.84
CA TRP A 386 -9.62 19.72 -11.08
C TRP A 386 -10.03 21.19 -10.99
N LEU A 387 -9.88 21.84 -9.83
CA LEU A 387 -10.02 23.30 -9.72
C LEU A 387 -8.84 24.05 -10.35
N VAL A 388 -7.68 23.42 -10.45
CA VAL A 388 -6.41 24.00 -10.93
C VAL A 388 -6.12 23.60 -12.38
N THR A 389 -5.23 24.31 -13.07
CA THR A 389 -4.95 24.06 -14.51
C THR A 389 -4.20 22.75 -14.76
N GLN A 390 -3.24 22.40 -13.89
CA GLN A 390 -2.57 21.09 -13.91
C GLN A 390 -3.48 20.03 -13.27
N LYS A 391 -4.20 19.27 -14.09
CA LYS A 391 -5.21 18.33 -13.61
C LYS A 391 -4.59 17.01 -13.12
N GLY A 392 -4.94 16.58 -11.91
CA GLY A 392 -4.69 15.21 -11.44
C GLY A 392 -5.68 14.18 -12.02
N PHE A 393 -5.35 12.90 -11.98
CA PHE A 393 -6.20 11.81 -12.49
C PHE A 393 -5.94 10.49 -11.76
N ASN A 394 -6.94 9.60 -11.70
CA ASN A 394 -6.73 8.23 -11.23
C ASN A 394 -6.46 7.33 -12.44
N LEU A 395 -5.48 6.46 -12.30
CA LEU A 395 -5.22 5.36 -13.21
C LEU A 395 -5.68 4.08 -12.53
N SER A 396 -6.69 3.42 -13.10
CA SER A 396 -7.07 2.07 -12.68
C SER A 396 -6.75 1.12 -13.81
N ILE A 397 -6.16 -0.03 -13.51
CA ILE A 397 -5.96 -1.04 -14.55
C ILE A 397 -7.29 -1.37 -15.22
N ASP A 398 -7.22 -1.49 -16.54
CA ASP A 398 -8.29 -1.88 -17.40
C ASP A 398 -7.93 -3.21 -18.07
N ASP A 399 -8.31 -4.29 -17.40
CA ASP A 399 -8.03 -5.65 -17.83
C ASP A 399 -8.76 -6.04 -19.13
N ARG A 400 -9.72 -5.23 -19.59
CA ARG A 400 -10.54 -5.43 -20.80
C ARG A 400 -9.73 -5.34 -22.10
N ARG A 401 -8.46 -4.95 -22.04
CA ARG A 401 -7.53 -4.97 -23.20
C ARG A 401 -6.47 -6.08 -23.14
N GLY A 402 -6.47 -6.89 -22.07
CA GLY A 402 -5.73 -8.15 -22.02
C GLY A 402 -4.26 -8.02 -21.65
N PHE A 403 -3.86 -6.89 -21.04
CA PHE A 403 -2.47 -6.55 -20.82
C PHE A 403 -2.27 -5.70 -19.56
N GLY A 404 -1.34 -6.14 -18.69
CA GLY A 404 -1.03 -5.51 -17.40
C GLY A 404 -2.18 -5.60 -16.39
N CYS A 405 -2.32 -6.72 -15.66
CA CYS A 405 -3.48 -6.98 -14.79
C CYS A 405 -3.59 -6.13 -13.53
N ASP A 406 -2.44 -5.80 -13.00
CA ASP A 406 -2.25 -5.08 -11.76
C ASP A 406 -0.87 -4.43 -11.90
N PHE A 407 -0.67 -3.26 -11.30
CA PHE A 407 0.67 -2.73 -11.18
C PHE A 407 1.42 -3.54 -10.11
N GLU A 408 2.15 -4.57 -10.54
CA GLU A 408 2.85 -5.53 -9.67
C GLU A 408 4.34 -5.20 -9.46
N ASN A 409 4.64 -4.06 -8.82
CA ASN A 409 6.01 -3.66 -8.52
C ASN A 409 6.11 -2.81 -7.24
N GLN A 410 7.31 -2.73 -6.66
CA GLN A 410 7.60 -1.80 -5.57
C GLN A 410 7.75 -0.36 -6.10
N ILE A 411 6.63 0.34 -6.28
CA ILE A 411 6.57 1.70 -6.85
C ILE A 411 7.05 2.76 -5.83
N PHE A 412 6.64 2.64 -4.58
CA PHE A 412 6.96 3.62 -3.53
C PHE A 412 8.28 3.30 -2.84
N ASN A 413 9.38 3.63 -3.52
CA ASN A 413 10.73 3.16 -3.20
C ASN A 413 11.74 4.29 -2.93
N VAL A 414 11.28 5.48 -2.52
CA VAL A 414 12.15 6.63 -2.21
C VAL A 414 12.36 6.71 -0.69
N PRO A 415 13.54 6.32 -0.16
CA PRO A 415 13.80 6.33 1.29
C PRO A 415 13.58 7.69 1.96
N GLU A 416 13.89 8.76 1.23
CA GLU A 416 13.71 10.14 1.67
C GLU A 416 12.24 10.53 1.89
N LEU A 417 11.29 9.77 1.34
CA LEU A 417 9.84 9.97 1.47
C LEU A 417 9.15 8.85 2.29
N GLY A 418 9.89 7.80 2.66
CA GLY A 418 9.34 6.59 3.27
C GLY A 418 9.01 5.54 2.21
N VAL A 419 9.49 4.30 2.43
CA VAL A 419 9.32 3.19 1.48
C VAL A 419 8.16 2.31 1.87
N SER A 420 7.43 1.84 0.86
CA SER A 420 6.44 0.79 1.02
C SER A 420 7.00 -0.57 0.58
N SER A 421 6.65 -1.63 1.30
CA SER A 421 6.85 -3.02 0.85
C SER A 421 5.68 -3.55 0.00
N ARG A 422 4.62 -2.77 -0.20
CA ARG A 422 3.48 -3.14 -1.03
C ARG A 422 3.89 -3.12 -2.49
N THR A 423 3.54 -4.18 -3.20
CA THR A 423 3.88 -4.35 -4.62
C THR A 423 2.66 -4.45 -5.52
N LEU A 424 1.45 -4.55 -4.98
CA LEU A 424 0.23 -4.77 -5.77
C LEU A 424 -0.67 -3.54 -5.70
N PHE A 425 -0.94 -2.94 -6.85
CA PHE A 425 -1.86 -1.81 -6.98
C PHE A 425 -2.82 -2.02 -8.16
N THR A 426 -4.12 -2.11 -7.88
CA THR A 426 -5.16 -2.11 -8.92
C THR A 426 -5.41 -0.71 -9.49
N SER A 427 -5.05 0.32 -8.71
CA SER A 427 -5.16 1.73 -9.07
C SER A 427 -4.06 2.55 -8.43
N LEU A 428 -3.68 3.64 -9.10
CA LEU A 428 -2.75 4.65 -8.61
C LEU A 428 -3.35 6.04 -8.82
N ASP A 429 -3.18 6.90 -7.83
CA ASP A 429 -3.59 8.29 -7.92
C ASP A 429 -2.42 9.12 -8.46
N VAL A 430 -2.64 9.84 -9.57
CA VAL A 430 -1.68 10.77 -10.15
C VAL A 430 -2.05 12.19 -9.75
N TYR A 431 -1.24 12.77 -8.87
CA TYR A 431 -1.51 14.03 -8.21
C TYR A 431 -0.77 15.19 -8.84
N GLY A 432 -1.52 16.21 -9.25
CA GLY A 432 -0.98 17.47 -9.79
C GLY A 432 -0.46 18.37 -8.67
N GLY A 433 0.57 19.15 -8.97
CA GLY A 433 1.33 19.94 -7.99
C GLY A 433 0.66 21.22 -7.48
N ASP A 434 -0.56 21.58 -7.86
CA ASP A 434 -1.19 22.83 -7.39
C ASP A 434 -2.49 22.65 -6.58
N TYR A 435 -2.93 21.41 -6.39
CA TYR A 435 -4.16 21.10 -5.65
C TYR A 435 -4.33 21.89 -4.33
N GLU A 436 -3.22 22.12 -3.63
CA GLU A 436 -3.18 22.76 -2.32
C GLU A 436 -3.62 24.21 -2.31
N SER A 437 -3.56 24.91 -3.44
CA SER A 437 -3.77 26.36 -3.45
C SER A 437 -5.23 26.74 -3.20
N HIS A 438 -6.21 25.90 -3.61
CA HIS A 438 -7.63 26.24 -3.72
C HIS A 438 -7.86 27.66 -4.31
N SER A 439 -6.90 28.20 -5.08
CA SER A 439 -6.89 29.61 -5.47
C SER A 439 -7.44 29.75 -6.87
N ASN A 440 -8.76 29.79 -6.98
CA ASN A 440 -9.46 30.22 -8.19
C ASN A 440 -9.62 31.76 -8.26
N ASN A 441 -9.00 32.51 -7.35
CA ASN A 441 -8.98 33.98 -7.39
C ASN A 441 -7.78 34.48 -8.22
N ALA A 442 -8.03 34.80 -9.50
CA ALA A 442 -7.06 35.35 -10.43
C ALA A 442 -6.37 36.65 -9.95
N ALA A 443 -6.92 37.33 -8.93
CA ALA A 443 -6.36 38.56 -8.37
C ALA A 443 -5.15 38.35 -7.45
N MET A 444 -4.83 37.13 -7.01
CA MET A 444 -3.81 36.87 -5.96
C MET A 444 -2.66 35.94 -6.35
N GLY A 445 -2.74 35.22 -7.49
CA GLY A 445 -1.73 34.23 -7.91
C GLY A 445 -1.77 32.92 -7.13
N SER A 446 -1.14 31.85 -7.65
CA SER A 446 -1.08 30.55 -6.94
C SER A 446 -0.13 30.62 -5.74
N MET A 447 -0.62 30.16 -4.60
CA MET A 447 0.13 30.01 -3.34
C MET A 447 0.47 28.54 -3.05
N GLY A 448 0.20 27.64 -4.00
CA GLY A 448 0.41 26.20 -3.86
C GLY A 448 1.89 25.82 -3.81
N THR A 449 2.21 24.68 -3.20
CA THR A 449 3.52 24.03 -3.35
C THR A 449 3.40 22.66 -4.03
N GLY A 450 2.24 22.02 -3.90
CA GLY A 450 1.99 20.64 -4.32
C GLY A 450 2.57 19.59 -3.39
N LEU A 451 3.12 20.03 -2.25
CA LEU A 451 3.99 19.24 -1.40
C LEU A 451 3.63 19.28 0.09
N ARG A 452 2.59 20.00 0.53
CA ARG A 452 2.03 19.94 1.90
C ARG A 452 1.44 18.57 2.22
N ASP A 453 0.62 18.01 1.35
CA ASP A 453 0.07 16.66 1.57
C ASP A 453 1.21 15.63 1.55
N VAL A 454 2.12 15.74 0.56
CA VAL A 454 3.37 14.95 0.51
C VAL A 454 4.16 15.10 1.81
N PHE A 455 4.35 16.32 2.31
CA PHE A 455 5.12 16.60 3.51
C PHE A 455 4.54 15.89 4.74
N VAL A 456 3.24 16.04 4.98
CA VAL A 456 2.58 15.46 6.16
C VAL A 456 2.56 13.92 6.07
N GLN A 457 2.24 13.38 4.90
CA GLN A 457 2.17 11.94 4.67
C GLN A 457 3.53 11.27 4.84
N THR A 458 4.58 11.83 4.22
CA THR A 458 5.94 11.29 4.28
C THR A 458 6.58 11.50 5.65
N LEU A 459 6.21 12.56 6.38
CA LEU A 459 6.60 12.73 7.78
C LEU A 459 6.06 11.58 8.64
N ALA A 460 4.81 11.17 8.42
CA ALA A 460 4.22 10.03 9.10
C ALA A 460 4.71 8.67 8.58
N ALA A 461 5.03 8.53 7.29
CA ALA A 461 5.53 7.27 6.74
C ALA A 461 6.97 6.95 7.19
N LYS A 462 7.83 7.96 7.32
CA LYS A 462 9.25 7.78 7.71
C LYS A 462 9.45 7.64 9.20
N ASN A 463 8.58 8.26 9.97
CA ASN A 463 8.69 8.29 11.42
C ASN A 463 7.64 7.36 11.99
N ASN A 464 7.92 6.68 13.11
CA ASN A 464 7.02 5.70 13.73
C ASN A 464 5.77 6.36 14.37
N ILE A 465 5.04 7.15 13.58
CA ILE A 465 3.78 7.81 13.88
C ILE A 465 2.69 6.79 13.55
N LYS A 466 1.87 6.45 14.55
CA LYS A 466 0.90 5.36 14.54
C LYS A 466 -0.37 5.66 13.76
N VAL A 467 -0.29 6.48 12.73
CA VAL A 467 -1.39 6.75 11.80
C VAL A 467 -1.18 5.93 10.52
N ASN A 468 -2.19 5.84 9.65
CA ASN A 468 -2.04 5.19 8.35
C ASN A 468 -1.72 6.25 7.28
N PRO A 469 -0.44 6.51 6.95
CA PRO A 469 -0.06 7.40 5.87
C PRO A 469 -0.18 6.70 4.50
N LEU A 470 -0.25 7.52 3.46
CA LEU A 470 -0.12 7.08 2.07
C LEU A 470 1.28 7.40 1.58
N HIS A 471 1.87 6.49 0.81
CA HIS A 471 3.20 6.69 0.25
C HIS A 471 3.14 7.49 -1.06
N TYR A 472 4.24 8.18 -1.38
CA TYR A 472 4.36 9.05 -2.54
C TYR A 472 5.60 8.68 -3.36
N LYS A 473 5.47 8.80 -4.68
CA LYS A 473 6.57 8.67 -5.63
C LYS A 473 6.52 9.85 -6.60
N PRO A 474 7.52 10.76 -6.61
CA PRO A 474 7.59 11.81 -7.60
C PRO A 474 7.74 11.20 -9.00
N ILE A 475 7.02 11.76 -9.98
CA ILE A 475 7.05 11.30 -11.36
C ILE A 475 7.03 12.47 -12.35
N ALA A 476 7.66 12.26 -13.50
CA ALA A 476 7.45 13.06 -14.71
C ALA A 476 6.38 12.40 -15.57
N VAL A 477 5.39 13.15 -16.04
CA VAL A 477 4.30 12.62 -16.88
C VAL A 477 4.49 13.03 -18.32
N PHE A 478 4.33 12.09 -19.24
CA PHE A 478 4.33 12.31 -20.67
C PHE A 478 3.05 11.74 -21.30
N ILE A 479 2.45 12.48 -22.22
CA ILE A 479 1.29 12.05 -22.99
C ILE A 479 1.62 12.19 -24.47
N ASN A 480 1.54 11.11 -25.24
CA ASN A 480 1.90 11.09 -26.66
C ASN A 480 3.29 11.72 -26.91
N ALA A 481 4.28 11.25 -26.14
CA ALA A 481 5.65 11.75 -26.10
C ALA A 481 5.84 13.23 -25.67
N LYS A 482 4.78 13.96 -25.32
CA LYS A 482 4.86 15.36 -24.85
C LYS A 482 4.93 15.42 -23.33
N TYR A 483 5.90 16.17 -22.80
CA TYR A 483 6.03 16.42 -21.37
C TYR A 483 4.84 17.22 -20.83
N MET A 484 4.26 16.74 -19.73
CA MET A 484 3.05 17.29 -19.09
C MET A 484 3.32 17.95 -17.75
N GLY A 485 4.55 17.89 -17.24
CA GLY A 485 4.93 18.42 -15.93
C GLY A 485 5.29 17.34 -14.90
N THR A 486 5.65 17.82 -13.70
CA THR A 486 5.92 16.99 -12.53
C THR A 486 4.63 16.68 -11.76
N TYR A 487 4.47 15.42 -11.38
CA TYR A 487 3.33 14.91 -10.60
C TYR A 487 3.85 14.00 -9.48
N ASN A 488 2.93 13.48 -8.68
CA ASN A 488 3.22 12.40 -7.75
C ASN A 488 2.28 11.22 -8.00
N PHE A 489 2.81 10.00 -8.00
CA PHE A 489 1.98 8.88 -7.59
C PHE A 489 1.71 9.00 -6.10
N LYS A 490 0.44 8.81 -5.73
CA LYS A 490 -0.05 8.69 -4.37
C LYS A 490 -0.66 7.30 -4.21
N GLU A 491 -0.29 6.63 -3.12
CA GLU A 491 -0.85 5.33 -2.78
C GLU A 491 -2.36 5.45 -2.50
N VAL A 492 -3.12 4.43 -2.88
CA VAL A 492 -4.58 4.42 -2.73
C VAL A 492 -4.99 3.68 -1.45
N MET A 493 -5.99 4.22 -0.76
CA MET A 493 -6.68 3.57 0.36
C MET A 493 -7.69 2.57 -0.19
N ASP A 494 -7.27 1.31 -0.29
CA ASP A 494 -8.10 0.23 -0.81
C ASP A 494 -8.02 -1.02 0.06
N VAL A 495 -8.73 -2.07 -0.34
CA VAL A 495 -8.73 -3.35 0.37
C VAL A 495 -7.36 -4.04 0.37
N ASP A 496 -6.48 -3.68 -0.57
CA ASP A 496 -5.12 -4.23 -0.69
C ASP A 496 -4.15 -3.51 0.26
N TYR A 497 -4.32 -2.21 0.46
CA TYR A 497 -3.70 -1.43 1.53
C TYR A 497 -4.04 -2.07 2.88
N GLU A 498 -5.32 -2.31 3.12
CA GLU A 498 -5.79 -2.90 4.38
C GLU A 498 -5.28 -4.32 4.61
N ALA A 499 -5.17 -5.10 3.55
CA ALA A 499 -4.55 -6.41 3.62
C ALA A 499 -3.06 -6.32 3.97
N HIS A 500 -2.34 -5.35 3.38
CA HIS A 500 -0.90 -5.21 3.55
C HIS A 500 -0.50 -4.61 4.91
N TYR A 501 -0.96 -3.40 5.22
CA TYR A 501 -0.52 -2.66 6.40
C TYR A 501 -1.31 -3.02 7.66
N ASN A 502 -2.59 -3.36 7.50
CA ASN A 502 -3.52 -3.63 8.61
C ASN A 502 -3.83 -5.12 8.78
N GLN A 503 -3.19 -6.00 8.00
CA GLN A 503 -3.27 -7.46 8.10
C GLN A 503 -4.71 -8.00 8.00
N GLN A 504 -5.50 -7.43 7.09
CA GLN A 504 -6.87 -7.87 6.82
C GLN A 504 -6.92 -8.96 5.75
N THR A 505 -7.46 -10.13 6.09
CA THR A 505 -7.42 -11.32 5.21
C THR A 505 -8.68 -11.51 4.36
N ALA A 506 -9.80 -10.89 4.73
CA ALA A 506 -11.06 -10.95 3.98
C ALA A 506 -11.38 -9.57 3.37
N LYS A 507 -10.76 -9.30 2.21
CA LYS A 507 -10.86 -8.03 1.47
C LYS A 507 -12.31 -7.60 1.23
N ASP A 508 -13.18 -8.56 0.92
CA ASP A 508 -14.63 -8.39 0.66
C ASP A 508 -15.45 -8.00 1.90
N LYS A 509 -14.84 -7.97 3.09
CA LYS A 509 -15.50 -7.64 4.36
C LYS A 509 -14.85 -6.44 5.07
N THR A 510 -13.95 -5.73 4.39
CA THR A 510 -13.31 -4.53 4.90
C THR A 510 -14.22 -3.32 4.71
N THR A 511 -14.61 -2.65 5.79
CA THR A 511 -15.39 -1.41 5.72
C THR A 511 -14.44 -0.21 5.69
N MET A 512 -14.62 0.67 4.70
CA MET A 512 -13.93 1.96 4.60
C MET A 512 -14.98 3.09 4.62
N LEU A 513 -14.62 4.21 5.24
CA LEU A 513 -15.48 5.37 5.47
C LEU A 513 -14.70 6.65 5.15
N PHE A 514 -15.26 7.47 4.27
CA PHE A 514 -14.71 8.77 3.88
C PHE A 514 -15.75 9.85 4.13
N LEU A 515 -15.36 10.95 4.78
CA LEU A 515 -16.22 12.10 5.07
C LEU A 515 -15.64 13.37 4.45
N HIS A 516 -16.34 13.90 3.46
CA HIS A 516 -16.00 15.09 2.69
C HIS A 516 -17.29 15.76 2.18
N GLY A 517 -17.38 17.09 2.16
CA GLY A 517 -18.55 17.84 1.68
C GLY A 517 -19.81 17.86 2.59
N ASN A 518 -20.74 18.77 2.28
CA ASN A 518 -22.09 18.81 2.87
C ASN A 518 -22.99 17.76 2.20
N PRO A 519 -23.79 16.98 2.94
CA PRO A 519 -24.80 16.09 2.33
C PRO A 519 -25.76 16.92 1.46
N PRO A 520 -26.06 16.54 0.20
CA PRO A 520 -25.84 15.26 -0.46
C PRO A 520 -24.82 15.29 -1.62
N GLN A 521 -24.03 16.35 -1.80
CA GLN A 521 -23.38 16.63 -3.10
C GLN A 521 -21.95 16.13 -3.27
N GLU A 522 -21.24 15.71 -2.22
CA GLU A 522 -19.95 15.00 -2.35
C GLU A 522 -19.61 14.22 -1.06
N GLY A 523 -20.66 13.80 -0.33
CA GLY A 523 -20.59 13.04 0.93
C GLY A 523 -21.22 11.66 0.82
N ALA A 524 -21.07 11.00 -0.33
CA ALA A 524 -21.39 9.58 -0.43
C ALA A 524 -20.29 8.80 0.30
N VAL A 525 -20.69 8.03 1.32
CA VAL A 525 -19.77 7.06 1.87
C VAL A 525 -19.56 5.98 0.84
N GLN A 526 -18.36 5.98 0.28
CA GLN A 526 -17.91 4.94 -0.62
C GLN A 526 -17.64 3.68 0.20
N THR A 527 -18.62 2.79 0.25
CA THR A 527 -18.42 1.43 0.74
C THR A 527 -17.76 0.61 -0.36
N HIS A 528 -16.53 0.14 -0.16
CA HIS A 528 -15.97 -0.96 -0.96
C HIS A 528 -16.49 -2.34 -0.49
N THR A 529 -17.72 -2.39 0.04
CA THR A 529 -18.39 -3.64 0.43
C THR A 529 -19.80 -3.70 -0.13
N LEU A 530 -20.11 -4.82 -0.78
CA LEU A 530 -21.35 -5.04 -1.56
C LEU A 530 -22.63 -5.15 -0.69
N THR A 531 -22.61 -4.95 0.63
CA THR A 531 -23.69 -5.43 1.52
C THR A 531 -24.16 -4.50 2.65
N ASN A 532 -23.98 -3.18 2.58
CA ASN A 532 -24.30 -2.32 3.73
C ASN A 532 -25.19 -1.13 3.33
N ASN A 533 -26.47 -1.27 3.63
CA ASN A 533 -27.55 -0.34 3.31
C ASN A 533 -27.44 0.92 4.19
N TRP A 534 -27.01 2.04 3.59
CA TRP A 534 -26.74 3.34 4.22
C TRP A 534 -27.96 3.99 4.90
N ASN A 535 -29.19 3.64 4.50
CA ASN A 535 -30.44 4.28 4.91
C ASN A 535 -31.50 3.31 5.52
N GLY A 536 -31.07 2.21 6.14
CA GLY A 536 -31.98 1.32 6.88
C GLY A 536 -32.43 1.94 8.22
N PRO A 537 -33.65 1.65 8.71
CA PRO A 537 -34.14 2.19 9.98
C PRO A 537 -33.43 1.54 11.18
N GLY A 538 -33.05 2.34 12.19
CA GLY A 538 -32.46 1.83 13.44
C GLY A 538 -31.01 1.32 13.28
N PRO A 539 -30.38 0.69 14.30
CA PRO A 539 -28.95 0.72 14.71
C PRO A 539 -27.84 0.37 13.71
N THR A 540 -28.14 0.22 12.42
CA THR A 540 -27.26 -0.11 11.30
C THR A 540 -26.50 1.07 10.69
N TYR A 541 -26.67 2.30 11.18
CA TYR A 541 -25.92 3.44 10.65
C TYR A 541 -24.45 3.39 11.08
N LEU A 542 -23.56 3.02 10.14
CA LEU A 542 -22.12 2.91 10.38
C LEU A 542 -21.49 4.24 10.83
N TYR A 543 -21.97 5.38 10.33
CA TYR A 543 -21.48 6.69 10.73
C TYR A 543 -21.81 7.02 12.20
N PRO A 544 -23.08 7.04 12.68
CA PRO A 544 -23.42 7.10 14.11
C PRO A 544 -22.75 6.03 14.97
N PHE A 545 -22.47 4.83 14.45
CA PHE A 545 -21.73 3.80 15.18
C PHE A 545 -20.24 4.13 15.34
N ALA A 546 -19.61 4.69 14.30
CA ALA A 546 -18.21 5.13 14.29
C ALA A 546 -18.00 6.49 14.97
N SER A 547 -19.06 7.30 15.05
CA SER A 547 -19.01 8.71 15.44
C SER A 547 -19.73 8.99 16.77
N GLY A 548 -20.74 8.22 17.17
CA GLY A 548 -21.64 8.67 18.25
C GLY A 548 -22.31 7.62 19.13
N TYR A 549 -22.16 6.32 18.92
CA TYR A 549 -22.86 5.33 19.75
C TYR A 549 -21.89 4.45 20.54
N PRO A 550 -21.81 4.57 21.89
CA PRO A 550 -22.75 5.28 22.79
C PRO A 550 -22.40 6.73 23.15
N PHE A 551 -21.39 7.37 22.56
CA PHE A 551 -20.81 8.61 23.12
C PHE A 551 -21.56 9.93 22.85
N ASN A 552 -22.68 9.91 22.12
CA ASN A 552 -23.46 11.10 21.74
C ASN A 552 -24.72 11.32 22.60
N ALA A 553 -24.86 10.57 23.72
CA ALA A 553 -25.96 10.77 24.65
C ALA A 553 -25.53 11.74 25.77
N PRO A 554 -26.19 12.91 25.93
CA PRO A 554 -25.95 13.84 27.04
C PRO A 554 -26.17 13.22 28.44
N THR A 555 -26.82 12.04 28.48
CA THR A 555 -27.16 11.30 29.70
C THR A 555 -26.11 10.27 30.14
N LEU A 556 -25.05 10.04 29.35
CA LEU A 556 -24.03 9.02 29.65
C LEU A 556 -22.80 9.62 30.34
N ASN A 557 -23.02 10.02 31.57
CA ASN A 557 -21.99 10.26 32.58
C ASN A 557 -21.70 8.91 33.29
N PRO A 558 -20.47 8.36 33.37
CA PRO A 558 -19.17 8.94 32.99
C PRO A 558 -18.38 8.20 31.87
N PRO A 559 -17.57 8.93 31.07
CA PRO A 559 -16.63 8.43 30.04
C PRO A 559 -15.71 7.27 30.46
N ASN A 560 -15.33 7.18 31.74
CA ASN A 560 -14.49 6.09 32.25
C ASN A 560 -15.10 4.69 32.06
N GLN A 561 -16.43 4.57 32.10
CA GLN A 561 -17.11 3.27 31.98
C GLN A 561 -17.06 2.71 30.54
N TYR A 562 -16.87 3.58 29.55
CA TYR A 562 -16.99 3.22 28.14
C TYR A 562 -15.65 3.21 27.40
N TYR A 563 -14.57 3.70 28.01
CA TYR A 563 -13.25 3.70 27.39
C TYR A 563 -12.75 2.28 27.08
N THR A 564 -13.04 1.29 27.93
CA THR A 564 -12.77 -0.13 27.64
C THR A 564 -13.50 -0.61 26.39
N THR A 565 -14.78 -0.24 26.24
CA THR A 565 -15.56 -0.54 25.04
C THR A 565 -14.96 0.15 23.81
N LEU A 566 -14.50 1.40 23.94
CA LEU A 566 -13.83 2.10 22.85
C LEU A 566 -12.53 1.40 22.44
N LYS A 567 -11.69 0.99 23.38
CA LYS A 567 -10.45 0.21 23.13
C LYS A 567 -10.70 -1.10 22.38
N SER A 568 -11.89 -1.71 22.56
CA SER A 568 -12.29 -2.91 21.81
C SER A 568 -12.70 -2.62 20.37
N ARG A 569 -12.99 -1.36 20.03
CA ARG A 569 -13.56 -0.96 18.72
C ARG A 569 -12.67 -0.05 17.90
N MET A 570 -11.78 0.71 18.53
CA MET A 570 -10.92 1.72 17.90
C MET A 570 -9.46 1.48 18.28
N ASP A 571 -8.56 1.65 17.32
CA ASP A 571 -7.12 1.67 17.58
C ASP A 571 -6.74 3.01 18.23
N ILE A 572 -6.67 3.03 19.56
CA ILE A 572 -6.43 4.24 20.34
C ILE A 572 -5.07 4.90 20.03
N PRO A 573 -3.94 4.18 19.97
CA PRO A 573 -2.68 4.76 19.51
C PRO A 573 -2.79 5.48 18.17
N ASN A 574 -3.52 4.90 17.21
CA ASN A 574 -3.77 5.53 15.91
C ASN A 574 -4.62 6.79 16.02
N PHE A 575 -5.69 6.74 16.82
CA PHE A 575 -6.54 7.92 17.06
C PHE A 575 -5.78 9.06 17.76
N ILE A 576 -4.87 8.75 18.69
CA ILE A 576 -4.02 9.74 19.37
C ILE A 576 -3.09 10.42 18.35
N ASP A 577 -2.35 9.65 17.56
CA ASP A 577 -1.39 10.20 16.60
C ASP A 577 -2.10 10.95 15.46
N TRP A 578 -3.26 10.48 15.01
CA TRP A 578 -4.09 11.20 14.04
C TRP A 578 -4.52 12.57 14.56
N ASN A 579 -4.93 12.67 15.82
CA ASN A 579 -5.25 13.95 16.47
C ASN A 579 -4.04 14.86 16.62
N ILE A 580 -2.90 14.31 17.04
CA ILE A 580 -1.65 15.07 17.20
C ILE A 580 -1.20 15.63 15.85
N MET A 581 -1.18 14.82 14.80
CA MET A 581 -0.75 15.24 13.46
C MET A 581 -1.64 16.37 12.93
N ASN A 582 -2.96 16.20 12.97
CA ASN A 582 -3.88 17.23 12.50
C ASN A 582 -3.80 18.52 13.33
N SER A 583 -3.67 18.42 14.67
CA SER A 583 -3.52 19.57 15.55
C SER A 583 -2.19 20.31 15.35
N TYR A 584 -1.08 19.56 15.25
CA TYR A 584 0.25 20.12 15.08
C TYR A 584 0.39 20.77 13.71
N CYS A 585 -0.03 20.10 12.63
CA CYS A 585 0.00 20.62 11.27
C CYS A 585 -1.09 21.66 11.01
N GLN A 586 -1.98 21.94 11.96
CA GLN A 586 -3.02 22.95 11.87
C GLN A 586 -3.99 22.71 10.69
N ASN A 587 -4.46 21.47 10.53
CA ASN A 587 -5.48 21.15 9.53
C ASN A 587 -6.79 21.88 9.86
N ALA A 588 -7.13 22.88 9.05
CA ALA A 588 -8.29 23.75 9.27
C ALA A 588 -9.64 23.06 9.01
N ASP A 589 -9.67 21.97 8.24
CA ASP A 589 -10.88 21.24 7.90
C ASP A 589 -11.22 20.10 8.88
N LEU A 590 -10.34 19.86 9.86
CA LEU A 590 -10.49 18.77 10.82
C LEU A 590 -11.82 18.88 11.59
N TYR A 591 -12.50 17.74 11.68
CA TYR A 591 -13.85 17.54 12.23
C TYR A 591 -14.99 18.13 11.40
N ASN A 592 -14.73 18.63 10.20
CA ASN A 592 -15.78 18.95 9.24
C ASN A 592 -15.65 18.07 8.00
N PHE A 593 -14.42 17.97 7.47
CA PHE A 593 -14.08 17.20 6.28
C PHE A 593 -12.78 16.41 6.51
N ASN A 594 -12.30 15.74 5.46
CA ASN A 594 -10.98 15.11 5.44
C ASN A 594 -10.80 14.01 6.50
N ILE A 595 -11.88 13.28 6.82
CA ILE A 595 -11.82 12.09 7.69
C ILE A 595 -11.93 10.83 6.82
N ALA A 596 -10.88 10.01 6.84
CA ALA A 596 -10.88 8.67 6.27
C ALA A 596 -10.57 7.66 7.38
N MET A 597 -11.33 6.56 7.41
CA MET A 597 -11.08 5.46 8.34
C MET A 597 -11.49 4.11 7.74
N ALA A 598 -10.90 3.04 8.26
CA ALA A 598 -11.26 1.68 7.89
C ALA A 598 -11.36 0.77 9.11
N LYS A 599 -12.01 -0.36 8.89
CA LYS A 599 -12.11 -1.48 9.82
C LYS A 599 -12.31 -2.76 9.04
N GLY A 600 -11.39 -3.70 9.23
CA GLY A 600 -11.55 -5.04 8.68
C GLY A 600 -12.21 -6.02 9.66
N THR A 601 -12.19 -7.30 9.28
CA THR A 601 -12.82 -8.40 10.03
C THR A 601 -11.84 -9.20 10.87
N ASN A 602 -10.53 -9.06 10.66
CA ASN A 602 -9.54 -9.77 11.46
C ASN A 602 -9.37 -9.08 12.83
N THR A 603 -10.14 -9.52 13.82
CA THR A 603 -10.13 -8.96 15.18
C THR A 603 -8.87 -9.27 15.98
N LEU A 604 -7.96 -10.11 15.47
CA LEU A 604 -6.67 -10.41 16.11
C LEU A 604 -5.63 -9.31 15.87
N THR A 605 -5.88 -8.40 14.92
CA THR A 605 -4.96 -7.32 14.55
C THR A 605 -5.57 -5.96 14.86
N ASN A 606 -4.73 -4.93 14.91
CA ASN A 606 -5.21 -3.56 15.08
C ASN A 606 -6.20 -3.12 13.98
N GLY A 607 -6.02 -3.62 12.75
CA GLY A 607 -6.93 -3.33 11.64
C GLY A 607 -8.35 -3.87 11.80
N GLY A 608 -8.60 -4.81 12.72
CA GLY A 608 -9.94 -5.25 13.10
C GLY A 608 -10.72 -4.21 13.92
N ARG A 609 -10.05 -3.13 14.34
CA ARG A 609 -10.63 -1.95 14.99
C ARG A 609 -10.63 -0.77 14.02
N TRP A 610 -11.52 0.18 14.25
CA TRP A 610 -11.54 1.45 13.54
C TRP A 610 -10.20 2.17 13.70
N HIS A 611 -9.61 2.55 12.57
CA HIS A 611 -8.35 3.26 12.51
C HIS A 611 -8.41 4.30 11.37
N HIS A 612 -7.66 5.37 11.52
CA HIS A 612 -7.72 6.56 10.68
C HIS A 612 -6.51 6.63 9.74
N TYR A 613 -6.75 7.21 8.58
CA TYR A 613 -5.70 7.66 7.66
C TYR A 613 -5.41 9.13 7.87
N ILE A 614 -4.18 9.54 7.54
CA ILE A 614 -3.97 10.94 7.16
C ILE A 614 -4.58 11.07 5.77
N TRP A 615 -5.60 11.92 5.64
CA TRP A 615 -6.28 12.10 4.37
C TRP A 615 -6.49 13.57 4.09
N ASN A 616 -6.20 13.93 2.85
CA ASN A 616 -6.46 15.22 2.26
C ASN A 616 -6.04 16.41 3.15
N MET A 617 -4.73 16.71 3.18
CA MET A 617 -4.16 17.73 4.06
C MET A 617 -3.71 19.02 3.33
N PRO A 618 -4.48 19.59 2.36
CA PRO A 618 -4.00 20.78 1.64
C PRO A 618 -3.84 22.00 2.56
N SER A 619 -4.67 22.09 3.61
CA SER A 619 -4.67 23.18 4.59
C SER A 619 -3.65 23.07 5.73
N ALA A 620 -2.69 22.15 5.64
CA ALA A 620 -1.61 22.07 6.63
C ALA A 620 -0.71 23.32 6.59
N PHE A 621 -0.35 23.82 7.77
CA PHE A 621 0.48 25.02 7.98
C PHE A 621 -0.08 26.30 7.31
N GLN A 622 -1.42 26.44 7.33
CA GLN A 622 -2.13 27.73 7.27
C GLN A 622 -1.97 28.55 5.99
N TYR A 623 -2.02 27.93 4.81
CA TYR A 623 -1.69 28.64 3.58
C TYR A 623 -2.58 28.31 2.37
N THR A 624 -3.85 28.00 2.60
CA THR A 624 -4.81 27.83 1.50
C THR A 624 -5.84 28.95 1.51
N TRP A 625 -6.42 29.26 0.35
CA TRP A 625 -7.51 30.24 0.26
C TRP A 625 -8.67 29.91 1.22
N VAL A 626 -8.94 28.62 1.44
CA VAL A 626 -9.97 28.10 2.38
C VAL A 626 -9.75 28.57 3.83
N THR A 627 -8.50 28.87 4.21
CA THR A 627 -8.21 29.29 5.57
C THR A 627 -8.37 30.79 5.78
N GLN A 628 -8.42 31.62 4.73
CA GLN A 628 -8.54 33.08 4.88
C GLN A 628 -9.84 33.50 5.59
N GLY A 629 -9.69 34.17 6.74
CA GLY A 629 -10.81 34.59 7.61
C GLY A 629 -11.11 33.63 8.77
N ASN A 630 -10.52 32.44 8.78
CA ASN A 630 -10.73 31.46 9.85
C ASN A 630 -9.67 31.59 10.95
N SER A 631 -10.09 31.42 12.21
CA SER A 631 -9.28 31.69 13.39
C SER A 631 -8.10 30.69 13.58
N PHE A 632 -8.05 29.63 12.75
CA PHE A 632 -6.94 28.66 12.61
C PHE A 632 -5.79 29.12 11.70
N ASN A 633 -5.72 30.40 11.31
CA ASN A 633 -4.64 31.04 10.52
C ASN A 633 -3.44 31.57 11.31
N ASN A 634 -3.37 31.26 12.60
CA ASN A 634 -2.30 31.76 13.47
C ASN A 634 -1.30 30.65 13.80
N PRO A 635 0.00 30.74 13.44
CA PRO A 635 0.97 29.70 13.75
C PRO A 635 1.10 29.48 15.27
N LYS A 636 0.59 30.43 16.06
CA LYS A 636 0.45 30.41 17.51
C LYS A 636 -0.89 29.82 18.02
N SER A 637 -1.60 29.02 17.22
CA SER A 637 -2.79 28.29 17.72
C SER A 637 -2.37 27.29 18.80
N THR A 638 -3.04 27.30 19.95
CA THR A 638 -2.58 26.56 21.12
C THR A 638 -2.68 25.03 20.91
N PRO A 639 -1.88 24.21 21.62
CA PRO A 639 -1.97 22.74 21.53
C PRO A 639 -3.34 22.14 21.89
N CYS A 640 -4.19 22.92 22.57
CA CYS A 640 -5.55 22.56 22.97
C CYS A 640 -6.59 23.37 22.21
N ALA A 641 -6.22 24.12 21.17
CA ALA A 641 -7.18 24.83 20.32
C ALA A 641 -8.17 23.85 19.66
N ILE A 642 -7.73 22.61 19.40
CA ILE A 642 -8.57 21.49 18.95
C ILE A 642 -9.60 21.03 20.01
N TYR A 643 -9.38 21.37 21.28
CA TYR A 643 -10.15 20.94 22.45
C TYR A 643 -11.01 22.06 23.08
N THR A 644 -10.56 23.33 23.09
CA THR A 644 -11.18 24.38 23.95
C THR A 644 -12.36 25.13 23.34
N GLY A 645 -12.79 24.82 22.11
CA GLY A 645 -13.93 25.50 21.45
C GLY A 645 -13.80 27.04 21.33
N THR A 646 -12.64 27.60 21.65
CA THR A 646 -12.35 29.05 21.69
C THR A 646 -12.07 29.61 20.30
N TYR A 647 -11.87 28.72 19.34
CA TYR A 647 -11.82 29.01 17.93
C TYR A 647 -13.16 28.59 17.36
N ASN A 648 -13.85 29.51 16.70
CA ASN A 648 -15.08 29.29 15.96
C ASN A 648 -14.79 28.34 14.79
N LEU A 649 -14.54 27.05 15.07
CA LEU A 649 -14.76 25.97 14.12
C LEU A 649 -16.26 26.02 13.89
N THR A 650 -16.70 26.83 12.93
CA THR A 650 -18.12 27.13 12.78
C THR A 650 -18.67 26.26 11.64
N PRO A 651 -19.69 25.42 11.90
CA PRO A 651 -20.38 25.25 13.18
C PRO A 651 -20.01 23.94 13.90
N ASN A 652 -19.28 24.11 15.00
CA ASN A 652 -19.03 23.22 16.14
C ASN A 652 -18.46 21.82 15.80
N ALA A 653 -17.75 21.23 16.76
CA ALA A 653 -17.43 19.80 16.75
C ALA A 653 -18.70 18.93 16.92
N TYR A 654 -19.64 19.02 15.96
CA TYR A 654 -20.85 18.19 15.88
C TYR A 654 -20.62 16.90 15.08
N ASN A 655 -19.39 16.63 14.68
CA ASN A 655 -19.02 15.35 14.10
C ASN A 655 -18.32 14.47 15.15
N GLY A 656 -18.55 13.16 15.07
CA GLY A 656 -18.38 12.30 16.22
C GLY A 656 -16.95 12.11 16.73
N GLN A 657 -15.93 12.21 15.87
CA GLN A 657 -14.53 12.08 16.32
C GLN A 657 -14.11 13.23 17.24
N GLY A 658 -14.56 14.46 16.94
CA GLY A 658 -14.31 15.62 17.78
C GLY A 658 -14.99 15.50 19.14
N VAL A 659 -16.21 14.95 19.16
CA VAL A 659 -16.95 14.66 20.40
C VAL A 659 -16.23 13.60 21.24
N ILE A 660 -15.78 12.50 20.63
CA ILE A 660 -15.02 11.45 21.31
C ILE A 660 -13.75 12.04 21.92
N PHE A 661 -12.96 12.77 21.14
CA PHE A 661 -11.72 13.39 21.62
C PHE A 661 -11.98 14.37 22.77
N ASN A 662 -12.97 15.26 22.62
CA ASN A 662 -13.33 16.24 23.64
C ASN A 662 -13.78 15.57 24.95
N ASN A 663 -14.64 14.57 24.87
CA ASN A 663 -15.13 13.83 26.05
C ASN A 663 -13.99 13.09 26.77
N LEU A 664 -13.05 12.50 26.04
CA LEU A 664 -11.90 11.80 26.64
C LEU A 664 -10.90 12.77 27.27
N MET A 665 -10.66 13.93 26.65
CA MET A 665 -9.72 14.94 27.14
C MET A 665 -10.26 15.81 28.29
N ASN A 666 -11.56 15.79 28.55
CA ASN A 666 -12.20 16.62 29.57
C ASN A 666 -11.56 16.43 30.96
N LYS A 667 -11.02 17.52 31.53
CA LYS A 667 -10.39 17.50 32.86
C LYS A 667 -11.37 17.22 34.01
N ASN A 668 -12.66 17.48 33.82
CA ASN A 668 -13.73 17.37 34.81
C ASN A 668 -14.68 16.21 34.47
N GLY A 669 -14.14 15.00 34.25
CA GLY A 669 -14.95 13.79 34.00
C GLY A 669 -14.54 12.96 32.78
N GLY A 670 -13.48 13.33 32.06
CA GLY A 670 -12.90 12.53 30.97
C GLY A 670 -12.09 11.32 31.47
N ASN A 671 -11.32 10.71 30.57
CA ASN A 671 -10.56 9.49 30.87
C ASN A 671 -9.08 9.79 31.15
N ALA A 672 -8.63 9.50 32.37
CA ALA A 672 -7.27 9.81 32.81
C ALA A 672 -6.18 9.02 32.05
N GLU A 673 -6.48 7.77 31.67
CA GLU A 673 -5.56 6.92 30.88
C GLU A 673 -5.34 7.54 29.49
N PHE A 674 -6.41 7.80 28.75
CA PHE A 674 -6.33 8.45 27.43
C PHE A 674 -5.61 9.80 27.48
N ARG A 675 -5.98 10.65 28.44
CA ARG A 675 -5.38 11.99 28.57
C ARG A 675 -3.88 11.89 28.85
N ARG A 676 -3.46 10.99 29.74
CA ARG A 676 -2.04 10.73 30.01
C ARG A 676 -1.34 10.26 28.74
N ASP A 677 -1.88 9.26 28.07
CA ASP A 677 -1.27 8.65 26.88
C ASP A 677 -1.16 9.66 25.72
N TYR A 678 -2.19 10.48 25.50
CA TYR A 678 -2.17 11.56 24.50
C TYR A 678 -1.09 12.59 24.82
N LEU A 679 -1.02 13.09 26.06
CA LEU A 679 -0.06 14.12 26.45
C LEU A 679 1.38 13.59 26.44
N MET A 680 1.61 12.36 26.89
CA MET A 680 2.93 11.71 26.80
C MET A 680 3.33 11.54 25.33
N ARG A 681 2.43 11.01 24.49
CA ARG A 681 2.72 10.80 23.07
C ARG A 681 2.99 12.10 22.32
N TYR A 682 2.28 13.18 22.64
CA TYR A 682 2.54 14.49 22.03
C TYR A 682 3.93 15.02 22.43
N GLN A 683 4.31 14.92 23.70
CA GLN A 683 5.65 15.28 24.17
C GLN A 683 6.75 14.44 23.53
N ASP A 684 6.53 13.14 23.39
CA ASP A 684 7.44 12.23 22.69
C ASP A 684 7.65 12.70 21.24
N LEU A 685 6.58 13.02 20.52
CA LEU A 685 6.69 13.49 19.14
C LEU A 685 7.39 14.87 19.05
N LEU A 686 7.19 15.78 20.01
CA LEU A 686 7.89 17.06 20.11
C LEU A 686 9.39 16.94 20.42
N ASN A 687 9.80 15.82 21.02
CA ASN A 687 11.20 15.45 21.24
C ASN A 687 11.76 14.51 20.16
N GLY A 688 10.96 14.19 19.15
CA GLY A 688 11.34 13.38 18.00
C GLY A 688 10.97 14.08 16.69
N PRO A 689 10.12 13.49 15.83
CA PRO A 689 9.89 13.98 14.47
C PRO A 689 9.26 15.37 14.37
N LEU A 690 8.59 15.86 15.42
CA LEU A 690 8.01 17.22 15.44
C LEU A 690 8.95 18.25 16.07
N ARG A 691 10.13 17.86 16.57
CA ARG A 691 11.15 18.81 17.04
C ARG A 691 11.59 19.69 15.87
N CYS A 692 11.82 20.98 16.12
CA CYS A 692 12.19 21.94 15.06
C CYS A 692 13.32 21.46 14.14
N THR A 693 14.38 20.85 14.70
CA THR A 693 15.50 20.35 13.91
C THR A 693 15.06 19.26 12.93
N GLU A 694 14.25 18.30 13.39
CA GLU A 694 13.85 17.13 12.60
C GLU A 694 12.82 17.50 11.54
N ILE A 695 11.82 18.29 11.91
CA ILE A 695 10.76 18.69 10.98
C ILE A 695 11.27 19.63 9.88
N LEU A 696 12.23 20.51 10.19
CA LEU A 696 12.88 21.37 9.21
C LEU A 696 13.87 20.59 8.33
N ALA A 697 14.54 19.57 8.88
CA ALA A 697 15.35 18.64 8.07
C ALA A 697 14.48 17.84 7.09
N HIS A 698 13.27 17.44 7.49
CA HIS A 698 12.29 16.81 6.60
C HIS A 698 11.82 17.77 5.49
N TRP A 699 11.54 19.04 5.82
CA TRP A 699 11.23 20.07 4.81
C TRP A 699 12.38 20.24 3.81
N GLN A 700 13.62 20.32 4.31
CA GLN A 700 14.81 20.49 3.47
C GLN A 700 14.98 19.30 2.53
N THR A 701 14.79 18.07 3.04
CA THR A 701 14.83 16.84 2.24
C THR A 701 13.85 16.89 1.08
N ILE A 702 12.60 17.30 1.33
CA ILE A 702 11.57 17.43 0.28
C ILE A 702 11.93 18.55 -0.70
N ASN A 703 12.34 19.71 -0.19
CA ASN A 703 12.77 20.83 -1.05
C ASN A 703 13.87 20.39 -2.02
N ASP A 704 14.92 19.76 -1.52
CA ASP A 704 16.08 19.36 -2.33
C ASP A 704 15.73 18.26 -3.34
N LEU A 705 14.75 17.41 -3.01
CA LEU A 705 14.28 16.35 -3.90
C LEU A 705 13.51 16.90 -5.11
N TYR A 706 12.69 17.94 -4.92
CA TYR A 706 11.75 18.42 -5.95
C TYR A 706 12.20 19.68 -6.70
N ARG A 707 13.11 20.46 -6.11
CA ARG A 707 13.40 21.83 -6.55
C ARG A 707 13.87 21.95 -7.99
N ASN A 708 14.77 21.08 -8.44
CA ASN A 708 15.34 21.20 -9.80
C ASN A 708 14.28 20.92 -10.87
N GLU A 709 13.39 19.98 -10.60
CA GLU A 709 12.36 19.46 -11.48
C GLU A 709 11.16 20.41 -11.52
N TYR A 710 10.80 21.00 -10.39
CA TYR A 710 9.78 22.04 -10.32
C TYR A 710 10.23 23.34 -10.98
N LYS A 711 11.53 23.72 -10.91
CA LYS A 711 12.06 24.85 -11.71
C LYS A 711 11.89 24.64 -13.21
N LYS A 712 12.01 23.40 -13.70
CA LYS A 712 11.76 23.07 -15.11
C LYS A 712 10.29 23.13 -15.47
N HIS A 713 9.42 22.72 -14.55
CA HIS A 713 7.98 22.89 -14.69
C HIS A 713 7.60 24.38 -14.80
N GLU A 714 8.31 25.27 -14.09
CA GLU A 714 8.10 26.72 -14.17
C GLU A 714 8.66 27.38 -15.45
N ASP A 715 9.51 26.72 -16.21
CA ASP A 715 10.19 27.32 -17.37
C ASP A 715 9.22 27.56 -18.54
N PRO A 716 8.90 28.83 -18.89
CA PRO A 716 8.00 29.16 -19.99
C PRO A 716 8.56 28.83 -21.39
N GLY A 717 9.86 28.51 -21.49
CA GLY A 717 10.52 28.05 -22.72
C GLY A 717 10.34 26.55 -22.98
N THR A 718 9.97 25.78 -21.96
CA THR A 718 9.39 24.45 -22.15
C THR A 718 7.92 24.65 -22.53
N VAL A 719 7.32 23.81 -23.39
CA VAL A 719 5.88 23.92 -23.73
C VAL A 719 5.05 22.85 -22.98
N PRO A 720 5.11 22.73 -21.63
CA PRO A 720 4.07 22.01 -20.93
C PRO A 720 2.78 22.84 -20.98
N LEU A 721 1.64 22.16 -20.91
CA LEU A 721 0.37 22.84 -20.70
C LEU A 721 0.47 23.73 -19.44
N PRO A 722 -0.21 24.89 -19.40
CA PRO A 722 -0.10 25.83 -18.29
C PRO A 722 -0.34 25.13 -16.95
N GLY A 723 0.72 24.96 -16.16
CA GLY A 723 0.67 24.57 -14.76
C GLY A 723 0.53 25.81 -13.87
N ALA A 724 0.17 25.63 -12.61
CA ALA A 724 -0.15 26.76 -11.74
C ALA A 724 1.03 27.66 -11.35
N PHE A 725 2.26 27.15 -11.49
CA PHE A 725 3.48 27.89 -11.20
C PHE A 725 4.00 28.68 -12.42
N VAL A 726 3.37 28.52 -13.60
CA VAL A 726 3.85 29.08 -14.88
C VAL A 726 3.47 30.56 -15.05
N THR A 727 2.99 31.23 -13.99
CA THR A 727 2.58 32.63 -14.06
C THR A 727 3.70 33.62 -13.74
N GLN A 728 4.74 33.22 -13.00
CA GLN A 728 5.87 34.06 -12.56
C GLN A 728 7.14 33.22 -12.36
N THR A 729 8.32 33.77 -12.68
CA THR A 729 9.62 33.13 -12.43
C THR A 729 9.85 32.88 -10.93
N ASP A 730 10.31 31.69 -10.55
CA ASP A 730 10.65 31.27 -9.17
C ASP A 730 9.47 31.39 -8.15
N LEU A 731 8.22 31.27 -8.60
CA LEU A 731 7.04 31.34 -7.74
C LEU A 731 7.00 30.17 -6.73
N TRP A 732 7.41 28.99 -7.14
CA TRP A 732 7.48 27.78 -6.33
C TRP A 732 8.55 27.92 -5.24
N ASP A 733 9.75 28.41 -5.57
CA ASP A 733 10.81 28.71 -4.59
C ASP A 733 10.31 29.72 -3.53
N THR A 734 9.52 30.70 -3.97
CA THR A 734 8.86 31.67 -3.09
C THR A 734 7.84 30.98 -2.17
N ASN A 735 6.95 30.15 -2.71
CA ASN A 735 5.93 29.43 -1.94
C ASN A 735 6.54 28.43 -0.96
N MET A 736 7.61 27.72 -1.36
CA MET A 736 8.36 26.80 -0.50
C MET A 736 9.05 27.54 0.66
N SER A 737 9.61 28.73 0.41
CA SER A 737 10.19 29.57 1.45
C SER A 737 9.14 30.02 2.48
N ILE A 738 7.91 30.25 2.04
CA ILE A 738 6.79 30.61 2.93
C ILE A 738 6.33 29.40 3.74
N LEU A 739 6.22 28.21 3.13
CA LEU A 739 5.96 26.96 3.84
C LEU A 739 7.02 26.71 4.93
N LYS A 740 8.31 26.89 4.61
CA LYS A 740 9.40 26.77 5.60
C LYS A 740 9.17 27.68 6.79
N ARG A 741 8.87 28.96 6.54
CA ARG A 741 8.61 29.95 7.60
C ARG A 741 7.42 29.55 8.47
N ALA A 742 6.34 29.03 7.87
CA ALA A 742 5.19 28.54 8.61
C ALA A 742 5.55 27.36 9.53
N ILE A 743 6.31 26.39 9.01
CA ILE A 743 6.82 25.24 9.80
C ILE A 743 7.72 25.72 10.94
N THR A 744 8.67 26.63 10.67
CA THR A 744 9.57 27.21 11.68
C THR A 744 8.77 27.88 12.80
N ASN A 745 7.88 28.81 12.45
CA ASN A 745 7.05 29.51 13.42
C ASN A 745 6.21 28.54 14.26
N ARG A 746 5.68 27.48 13.63
CA ARG A 746 4.86 26.47 14.31
C ARG A 746 5.69 25.66 15.29
N CYS A 747 6.84 25.14 14.87
CA CYS A 747 7.65 24.27 15.72
C CYS A 747 8.24 25.04 16.91
N GLU A 748 8.67 26.29 16.71
CA GLU A 748 9.22 27.15 17.77
C GLU A 748 8.15 27.49 18.82
N PHE A 749 6.93 27.79 18.36
CA PHE A 749 5.81 28.02 19.26
C PHE A 749 5.46 26.75 20.05
N MET A 750 5.33 25.60 19.39
CA MET A 750 4.92 24.35 20.02
C MET A 750 5.92 23.84 21.06
N ALA A 751 7.21 24.22 20.96
CA ALA A 751 8.23 23.89 21.95
C ALA A 751 7.94 24.46 23.36
N THR A 752 7.15 25.54 23.46
CA THR A 752 6.86 26.21 24.75
C THR A 752 5.37 26.37 25.05
N ALA A 753 4.50 26.21 24.04
CA ALA A 753 3.08 26.55 24.11
C ALA A 753 2.25 25.82 25.19
N PHE A 754 2.68 24.62 25.60
CA PHE A 754 1.98 23.86 26.64
C PHE A 754 2.03 24.55 28.01
N ASN A 755 3.14 25.21 28.33
CA ASN A 755 3.30 25.96 29.58
C ASN A 755 2.80 27.41 29.45
N THR A 756 3.18 28.11 28.37
CA THR A 756 2.92 29.55 28.22
C THR A 756 1.46 29.91 28.01
N VAL A 757 0.62 28.97 27.55
CA VAL A 757 -0.80 29.22 27.28
C VAL A 757 -1.74 28.46 28.24
N SER A 758 -1.21 27.96 29.37
CA SER A 758 -1.95 27.17 30.38
C SER A 758 -2.77 26.03 29.74
N CYS A 759 -2.19 25.39 28.73
CA CYS A 759 -2.84 24.37 27.93
C CYS A 759 -2.62 23.00 28.57
N TYR A 760 -3.70 22.28 28.86
CA TYR A 760 -3.68 21.01 29.61
C TYR A 760 -3.13 21.07 31.05
N GLY A 761 -2.67 22.24 31.53
CA GLY A 761 -2.16 22.43 32.90
C GLY A 761 -0.78 21.80 33.14
N LEU A 762 0.04 21.67 32.10
CA LEU A 762 1.39 21.12 32.20
C LEU A 762 2.37 22.15 32.75
N VAL A 763 3.35 21.69 33.54
CA VAL A 763 4.41 22.52 34.14
C VAL A 763 5.76 22.08 33.55
N GLY A 764 6.58 23.03 33.11
CA GLY A 764 7.87 22.78 32.43
C GLY A 764 7.95 23.47 31.05
N PRO A 765 8.65 22.91 30.05
CA PRO A 765 9.35 21.63 30.08
C PRO A 765 10.74 21.77 30.71
N TYR A 766 11.27 20.67 31.22
CA TYR A 766 12.59 20.58 31.87
C TYR A 766 13.46 19.54 31.15
N ASP A 767 14.77 19.65 31.32
CA ASP A 767 15.72 18.82 30.59
C ASP A 767 15.76 17.39 31.12
N ILE A 768 15.65 16.42 30.21
CA ILE A 768 15.85 15.00 30.46
C ILE A 768 17.05 14.58 29.62
N THR A 769 18.05 13.98 30.26
CA THR A 769 19.18 13.35 29.57
C THR A 769 19.14 11.85 29.79
N VAL A 770 19.45 11.10 28.73
CA VAL A 770 19.49 9.64 28.79
C VAL A 770 20.83 9.16 28.25
N ASP A 771 21.52 8.35 29.04
CA ASP A 771 22.82 7.75 28.71
C ASP A 771 22.74 6.22 28.73
N VAL A 772 23.64 5.57 28.01
CA VAL A 772 23.81 4.11 27.99
C VAL A 772 25.27 3.80 28.30
N ARG A 773 25.51 2.92 29.28
CA ARG A 773 26.86 2.54 29.71
C ARG A 773 27.05 1.02 29.75
N PRO A 774 28.15 0.46 29.21
CA PRO A 774 29.12 1.16 28.35
C PRO A 774 28.46 1.65 27.04
N THR A 775 29.13 2.56 26.34
CA THR A 775 28.63 3.10 25.06
C THR A 775 28.31 1.95 24.11
N ASP A 776 27.19 2.07 23.39
CA ASP A 776 26.66 1.07 22.44
C ASP A 776 26.23 -0.28 23.05
N ALA A 777 26.20 -0.42 24.38
CA ALA A 777 25.78 -1.69 25.02
C ALA A 777 24.28 -2.01 24.87
N GLY A 778 23.46 -1.00 24.59
CA GLY A 778 22.04 -1.17 24.48
C GLY A 778 21.29 0.07 24.00
N THR A 779 19.97 -0.05 24.03
CA THR A 779 19.02 0.98 23.63
C THR A 779 18.03 1.23 24.75
N VAL A 780 17.54 2.46 24.84
CA VAL A 780 16.51 2.90 25.77
C VAL A 780 15.29 3.37 24.98
N LYS A 781 14.14 2.83 25.35
CA LYS A 781 12.83 3.36 24.98
C LYS A 781 12.34 4.27 26.12
N LEU A 782 12.24 5.56 25.86
CA LEU A 782 11.60 6.54 26.72
C LEU A 782 10.15 6.72 26.26
N ASN A 783 9.20 6.38 27.13
CA ASN A 783 7.77 6.36 26.85
C ASN A 783 7.45 5.55 25.58
N THR A 784 7.08 6.22 24.49
CA THR A 784 6.81 5.62 23.18
C THR A 784 7.98 5.72 22.20
N ASN A 785 9.00 6.53 22.49
CA ASN A 785 10.16 6.77 21.64
C ASN A 785 11.33 5.84 21.96
N VAL A 786 11.85 5.17 20.93
CA VAL A 786 13.18 4.54 21.01
C VAL A 786 14.21 5.63 20.69
N LEU A 787 15.13 5.87 21.61
CA LEU A 787 16.07 6.98 21.47
C LEU A 787 17.16 6.64 20.43
N PRO A 788 17.45 7.56 19.48
CA PRO A 788 18.30 7.25 18.33
C PRO A 788 19.80 7.34 18.60
N TYR A 789 20.23 7.99 19.70
CA TYR A 789 21.64 8.17 20.06
C TYR A 789 21.77 8.40 21.57
N TYR A 790 22.99 8.30 22.14
CA TYR A 790 23.33 8.57 23.55
C TYR A 790 24.68 9.31 23.62
N LEU A 791 24.92 10.31 24.46
CA LEU A 791 24.03 10.99 25.41
C LEU A 791 22.88 11.71 24.69
N TRP A 792 21.64 11.30 24.97
CA TRP A 792 20.43 11.89 24.42
C TRP A 792 19.94 13.03 25.32
N SER A 793 19.31 14.06 24.74
CA SER A 793 18.64 15.11 25.48
C SER A 793 17.29 15.49 24.87
N GLY A 794 16.32 15.78 25.74
CA GLY A 794 14.99 16.26 25.38
C GLY A 794 14.35 17.07 26.51
N LYS A 795 13.20 17.67 26.23
CA LYS A 795 12.46 18.54 27.13
C LYS A 795 11.08 17.96 27.42
N TYR A 796 10.82 17.57 28.66
CA TYR A 796 9.54 17.00 29.10
C TYR A 796 8.87 17.83 30.17
N PHE A 797 7.54 17.79 30.21
CA PHE A 797 6.76 18.41 31.27
C PHE A 797 6.65 17.45 32.46
N ILE A 798 6.43 18.02 33.64
CA ILE A 798 6.18 17.25 34.88
C ILE A 798 5.07 16.23 34.66
N GLY A 799 5.31 14.99 35.08
CA GLY A 799 4.41 13.86 34.84
C GLY A 799 5.07 12.50 35.05
N GLN A 800 4.36 11.44 34.69
CA GLN A 800 4.93 10.09 34.69
C GLN A 800 5.72 9.85 33.41
N MET A 801 6.90 9.25 33.54
CA MET A 801 7.71 8.79 32.42
C MET A 801 8.08 7.32 32.60
N GLY A 802 8.12 6.57 31.52
CA GLY A 802 8.55 5.18 31.49
C GLY A 802 9.86 5.01 30.72
N PHE A 803 10.76 4.20 31.25
CA PHE A 803 12.02 3.86 30.60
C PHE A 803 12.10 2.35 30.44
N LYS A 804 12.53 1.89 29.28
CA LYS A 804 12.82 0.49 29.02
C LYS A 804 14.16 0.31 28.32
N ALA A 805 15.06 -0.43 28.94
CA ALA A 805 16.37 -0.78 28.40
C ALA A 805 16.28 -2.10 27.64
N LYS A 806 17.05 -2.20 26.56
CA LYS A 806 17.20 -3.42 25.78
C LYS A 806 18.66 -3.54 25.34
N PRO A 807 19.37 -4.64 25.65
CA PRO A 807 20.72 -4.87 25.16
C PRO A 807 20.77 -4.84 23.62
N ILE A 808 21.90 -4.38 23.06
CA ILE A 808 22.07 -4.30 21.61
C ILE A 808 22.13 -5.69 20.97
N ASP A 809 22.74 -6.63 21.67
CA ASP A 809 22.98 -8.00 21.23
C ASP A 809 23.07 -8.96 22.44
N THR A 810 23.59 -10.16 22.20
CA THR A 810 23.79 -11.18 23.22
C THR A 810 25.04 -10.99 24.08
N THR A 811 25.87 -9.99 23.80
CA THR A 811 27.11 -9.67 24.52
C THR A 811 26.82 -8.95 25.81
N PHE A 812 25.77 -8.14 25.86
CA PHE A 812 25.40 -7.37 27.05
C PHE A 812 24.14 -7.89 27.72
N VAL A 813 24.05 -7.67 29.03
CA VAL A 813 22.81 -7.78 29.80
C VAL A 813 22.55 -6.48 30.52
N PHE A 814 21.28 -6.08 30.61
CA PHE A 814 20.90 -4.91 31.39
C PHE A 814 21.17 -5.19 32.87
N ASP A 815 21.84 -4.25 33.54
CA ASP A 815 22.25 -4.39 34.95
C ASP A 815 21.34 -3.59 35.87
N HIS A 816 21.34 -2.26 35.76
CA HIS A 816 20.46 -1.38 36.52
C HIS A 816 20.32 0.01 35.90
N TRP A 817 19.38 0.79 36.44
CA TRP A 817 19.23 2.20 36.16
C TRP A 817 19.94 3.06 37.21
N GLU A 818 20.63 4.12 36.80
CA GLU A 818 21.04 5.21 37.67
C GLU A 818 20.13 6.43 37.41
N LEU A 819 19.64 7.06 38.49
CA LEU A 819 18.82 8.27 38.46
C LEU A 819 19.50 9.36 39.30
N GLU A 820 19.49 10.61 38.84
CA GLU A 820 20.17 11.72 39.51
C GLU A 820 19.24 12.50 40.44
N ASN A 821 18.05 12.88 39.98
CA ASN A 821 17.16 13.81 40.70
C ASN A 821 15.87 13.20 41.23
N HIS A 822 15.48 12.00 40.76
CA HIS A 822 14.24 11.33 41.12
C HIS A 822 14.47 9.87 41.53
N VAL A 823 13.45 9.30 42.17
CA VAL A 823 13.38 7.89 42.53
C VAL A 823 12.39 7.16 41.64
N GLU A 824 12.54 5.84 41.56
CA GLU A 824 11.62 4.96 40.85
C GLU A 824 10.19 5.04 41.44
N SER A 825 9.19 4.93 40.56
CA SER A 825 7.77 4.94 40.92
C SER A 825 7.28 3.56 41.36
N ASN A 826 6.77 3.48 42.58
CA ASN A 826 6.28 2.26 43.24
C ASN A 826 7.37 1.35 43.83
N ASN A 827 8.57 1.88 44.11
CA ASN A 827 9.67 1.18 44.77
C ASN A 827 10.05 -0.15 44.09
N ARG A 828 9.94 -0.23 42.77
CA ARG A 828 10.44 -1.36 42.01
C ARG A 828 11.96 -1.33 41.99
N PRO A 829 12.63 -2.51 41.97
CA PRO A 829 14.08 -2.56 41.84
C PRO A 829 14.55 -1.89 40.56
N LEU A 830 15.59 -1.04 40.67
CA LEU A 830 16.25 -0.41 39.51
C LEU A 830 16.97 -1.43 38.61
N SER A 831 17.05 -2.70 39.03
CA SER A 831 17.54 -3.82 38.21
C SER A 831 16.51 -4.36 37.20
N LEU A 832 15.26 -3.87 37.24
CA LEU A 832 14.28 -4.20 36.19
C LEU A 832 14.59 -3.43 34.91
N ASP A 833 14.52 -4.13 33.77
CA ASP A 833 14.73 -3.54 32.44
C ASP A 833 13.71 -2.44 32.10
N SER A 834 12.64 -2.32 32.88
CA SER A 834 11.53 -1.39 32.69
C SER A 834 11.18 -0.72 34.02
N ILE A 835 11.37 0.61 34.09
CA ILE A 835 11.06 1.43 35.27
C ILE A 835 10.14 2.59 34.91
N GLY A 836 9.48 3.16 35.92
CA GLY A 836 8.78 4.43 35.79
C GLY A 836 9.35 5.46 36.77
N ILE A 837 9.35 6.74 36.41
CA ILE A 837 9.64 7.84 37.34
C ILE A 837 8.46 8.82 37.36
N THR A 838 8.22 9.40 38.53
CA THR A 838 7.29 10.52 38.68
C THR A 838 8.14 11.79 38.66
N PHE A 839 8.25 12.37 37.46
CA PHE A 839 9.06 13.55 37.21
C PHE A 839 8.35 14.77 37.77
N GLY A 840 8.87 15.33 38.86
CA GLY A 840 8.15 16.28 39.72
C GLY A 840 8.89 17.57 40.04
N ASN A 841 10.19 17.69 39.73
CA ASN A 841 10.98 18.87 40.06
C ASN A 841 11.48 19.64 38.80
N PRO A 842 11.84 20.94 38.94
CA PRO A 842 12.36 21.77 37.85
C PRO A 842 13.83 21.53 37.43
N MET A 843 14.60 20.73 38.16
CA MET A 843 16.03 20.51 37.95
C MET A 843 16.34 19.57 36.78
N GLY A 844 15.32 18.95 36.17
CA GLY A 844 15.52 17.95 35.12
C GLY A 844 15.86 16.57 35.68
N GLU A 845 16.24 15.65 34.80
CA GLU A 845 16.67 14.30 35.18
C GLU A 845 17.80 13.80 34.28
N LYS A 846 18.71 13.03 34.86
CA LYS A 846 19.68 12.22 34.14
C LYS A 846 19.42 10.76 34.44
N VAL A 847 19.06 10.02 33.40
CA VAL A 847 18.81 8.58 33.48
C VAL A 847 19.92 7.84 32.76
N VAL A 848 20.57 6.90 33.44
CA VAL A 848 21.61 6.07 32.84
C VAL A 848 21.14 4.61 32.84
N ALA A 849 21.09 3.99 31.66
CA ALA A 849 20.94 2.54 31.56
C ALA A 849 22.33 1.89 31.62
N VAL A 850 22.59 1.16 32.69
CA VAL A 850 23.84 0.42 32.87
C VAL A 850 23.66 -1.02 32.40
N PHE A 851 24.58 -1.47 31.56
CA PHE A 851 24.71 -2.82 31.05
C PHE A 851 26.06 -3.39 31.49
N THR A 852 26.12 -4.71 31.65
CA THR A 852 27.37 -5.43 31.92
C THR A 852 27.64 -6.48 30.84
N ASP A 853 28.91 -6.80 30.60
CA ASP A 853 29.30 -7.87 29.69
C ASP A 853 28.77 -9.20 30.24
N ARG A 854 28.10 -9.96 29.39
CA ARG A 854 27.63 -11.31 29.66
C ARG A 854 28.79 -12.26 29.97
N LYS A 855 30.02 -11.92 29.54
CA LYS A 855 31.28 -12.63 29.81
C LYS A 855 31.94 -12.30 31.14
N GLU A 856 31.50 -11.28 31.90
CA GLU A 856 32.02 -11.16 33.27
C GLU A 856 31.55 -12.38 34.07
N GLU A 857 32.48 -13.32 34.30
CA GLU A 857 32.20 -14.55 35.00
C GLU A 857 31.56 -14.26 36.35
N ALA A 858 30.59 -15.09 36.72
CA ALA A 858 30.05 -15.05 38.07
C ALA A 858 31.21 -15.10 39.07
N ALA A 859 31.31 -14.10 39.94
CA ALA A 859 32.37 -13.97 40.91
C ALA A 859 31.82 -14.06 42.34
N LEU A 860 32.67 -14.45 43.28
CA LEU A 860 32.34 -14.51 44.70
C LEU A 860 33.39 -13.75 45.51
N PRO A 861 32.98 -12.84 46.41
CA PRO A 861 33.91 -12.20 47.32
C PRO A 861 34.53 -13.23 48.27
N SER A 862 35.82 -13.06 48.61
CA SER A 862 36.50 -13.91 49.61
C SER A 862 36.18 -13.51 51.06
N GLY A 863 35.61 -12.31 51.26
CA GLY A 863 35.12 -11.83 52.54
C GLY A 863 34.17 -10.64 52.39
N PHE A 864 33.42 -10.35 53.46
CA PHE A 864 32.45 -9.25 53.51
C PHE A 864 32.35 -8.68 54.94
N SER A 865 31.94 -7.42 55.06
CA SER A 865 31.97 -6.63 56.28
C SER A 865 30.61 -5.97 56.55
N PRO A 866 29.64 -6.69 57.15
CA PRO A 866 28.31 -6.16 57.43
C PRO A 866 28.35 -5.13 58.58
N ASN A 867 28.74 -3.89 58.25
CA ASN A 867 28.92 -2.77 59.18
C ASN A 867 27.93 -1.60 58.91
N GLY A 868 27.14 -1.68 57.83
CA GLY A 868 26.13 -0.69 57.48
C GLY A 868 26.67 0.55 56.78
N ASP A 869 27.88 0.51 56.22
CA ASP A 869 28.48 1.63 55.46
C ASP A 869 28.10 1.62 53.96
N GLY A 870 27.33 0.63 53.51
CA GLY A 870 26.91 0.44 52.13
C GLY A 870 27.92 -0.30 51.26
N LYS A 871 29.07 -0.74 51.81
CA LYS A 871 30.15 -1.41 51.07
C LYS A 871 30.42 -2.80 51.64
N ASN A 872 30.28 -3.82 50.79
CA ASN A 872 30.49 -5.22 51.15
C ASN A 872 29.64 -5.70 52.36
N ASP A 873 28.43 -5.15 52.52
CA ASP A 873 27.53 -5.53 53.62
C ASP A 873 26.86 -6.90 53.44
N VAL A 874 26.89 -7.44 52.22
CA VAL A 874 26.17 -8.65 51.85
C VAL A 874 27.08 -9.57 51.03
N PHE A 875 27.14 -10.85 51.41
CA PHE A 875 27.79 -11.89 50.62
C PHE A 875 26.81 -12.56 49.65
N GLY A 876 27.08 -12.49 48.35
CA GLY A 876 26.27 -13.10 47.31
C GLY A 876 27.04 -13.23 45.99
N ILE A 877 26.39 -13.79 44.98
CA ILE A 877 26.96 -13.92 43.64
C ILE A 877 27.04 -12.56 42.94
N LEU A 878 28.17 -12.28 42.30
CA LEU A 878 28.44 -11.03 41.58
C LEU A 878 28.51 -11.27 40.06
N GLY A 879 28.49 -10.19 39.27
CA GLY A 879 28.60 -10.24 37.81
C GLY A 879 27.43 -10.99 37.16
N SER A 880 27.71 -11.72 36.07
CA SER A 880 26.69 -12.46 35.30
C SER A 880 25.91 -13.51 36.10
N GLY A 881 26.42 -13.92 37.27
CA GLY A 881 25.75 -14.86 38.17
C GLY A 881 24.44 -14.34 38.77
N LYS A 882 24.25 -13.02 38.84
CA LYS A 882 22.96 -12.41 39.26
C LYS A 882 21.81 -12.71 38.28
N TYR A 883 22.13 -13.05 37.04
CA TYR A 883 21.17 -13.32 35.96
C TYR A 883 20.98 -14.82 35.70
N SER A 884 21.42 -15.65 36.64
CA SER A 884 21.38 -17.09 36.50
C SER A 884 19.99 -17.69 36.71
N ARG A 885 19.73 -18.83 36.07
CA ARG A 885 18.50 -19.61 36.21
C ARG A 885 18.74 -20.77 37.17
N ASN A 886 17.69 -21.31 37.78
CA ASN A 886 17.80 -22.45 38.71
C ASN A 886 18.85 -22.21 39.81
N PHE A 887 18.93 -20.97 40.31
CA PHE A 887 19.91 -20.56 41.29
C PHE A 887 19.57 -21.09 42.68
N GLU A 888 20.58 -21.53 43.41
CA GLU A 888 20.52 -21.80 44.84
C GLU A 888 21.87 -21.46 45.48
N ILE A 889 21.83 -20.69 46.57
CA ILE A 889 22.96 -20.45 47.48
C ILE A 889 22.62 -21.06 48.84
N ARG A 890 23.57 -21.76 49.43
CA ARG A 890 23.53 -22.25 50.81
C ARG A 890 24.84 -21.92 51.51
N ILE A 891 24.75 -21.50 52.77
CA ILE A 891 25.92 -21.14 53.59
C ILE A 891 25.82 -21.85 54.93
N TRP A 892 26.94 -22.38 55.41
CA TRP A 892 27.04 -23.10 56.68
C TRP A 892 28.13 -22.51 57.57
N ASN A 893 27.88 -22.55 58.88
CA ASN A 893 28.91 -22.26 59.88
C ASN A 893 29.86 -23.46 60.08
N ARG A 894 30.88 -23.28 60.92
CA ARG A 894 31.89 -24.31 61.23
C ARG A 894 31.35 -25.61 61.85
N TRP A 895 30.11 -25.59 62.36
CA TRP A 895 29.44 -26.75 62.97
C TRP A 895 28.55 -27.51 61.98
N GLY A 896 28.56 -27.12 60.69
CA GLY A 896 27.70 -27.72 59.67
C GLY A 896 26.25 -27.26 59.71
N GLN A 897 25.93 -26.23 60.50
CA GLN A 897 24.58 -25.65 60.54
C GLN A 897 24.41 -24.64 59.41
N GLN A 898 23.36 -24.80 58.59
CA GLN A 898 23.02 -23.86 57.53
C GLN A 898 22.56 -22.53 58.14
N VAL A 899 23.28 -21.45 57.84
CA VAL A 899 22.99 -20.10 58.32
C VAL A 899 22.24 -19.25 57.32
N PHE A 900 22.32 -19.58 56.03
CA PHE A 900 21.62 -18.86 54.98
C PHE A 900 21.27 -19.79 53.81
N ARG A 901 20.11 -19.56 53.19
CA ARG A 901 19.72 -20.16 51.93
C ARG A 901 18.86 -19.19 51.13
N SER A 902 19.13 -19.07 49.84
CA SER A 902 18.30 -18.34 48.90
C SER A 902 18.23 -19.07 47.56
N THR A 903 17.12 -18.93 46.85
CA THR A 903 16.98 -19.32 45.43
C THR A 903 16.89 -18.11 44.51
N ASP A 904 16.97 -16.90 45.07
CA ASP A 904 17.02 -15.64 44.35
C ASP A 904 18.49 -15.18 44.24
N PRO A 905 19.06 -15.09 43.02
CA PRO A 905 20.46 -14.70 42.80
C PRO A 905 20.75 -13.24 43.17
N THR A 906 19.73 -12.43 43.43
CA THR A 906 19.87 -11.03 43.87
C THR A 906 19.92 -10.88 45.40
N VAL A 907 19.60 -11.95 46.15
CA VAL A 907 19.57 -11.94 47.62
C VAL A 907 20.80 -12.65 48.17
N GLY A 908 21.64 -11.91 48.91
CA GLY A 908 22.81 -12.45 49.60
C GLY A 908 22.66 -12.45 51.12
N TRP A 909 23.66 -13.00 51.81
CA TRP A 909 23.71 -13.09 53.25
C TRP A 909 24.30 -11.83 53.89
N ASP A 910 23.54 -11.20 54.78
CA ASP A 910 23.89 -9.97 55.51
C ASP A 910 24.73 -10.23 56.79
N GLY A 911 25.13 -11.48 57.05
CA GLY A 911 25.86 -11.84 58.25
C GLY A 911 24.99 -11.97 59.51
N ASN A 912 23.66 -12.04 59.37
CA ASN A 912 22.74 -12.37 60.47
C ASN A 912 22.26 -13.82 60.37
N PHE A 913 21.98 -14.42 61.52
CA PHE A 913 21.38 -15.75 61.64
C PHE A 913 20.40 -15.76 62.82
N ASN A 914 19.14 -16.15 62.57
CA ASN A 914 18.05 -16.16 63.56
C ASN A 914 17.86 -14.81 64.29
N GLY A 915 17.98 -13.69 63.57
CA GLY A 915 17.81 -12.34 64.14
C GLY A 915 18.97 -11.87 65.02
N ALA A 916 20.03 -12.66 65.15
CA ALA A 916 21.25 -12.29 65.84
C ALA A 916 22.43 -12.21 64.86
N GLN A 917 23.39 -11.37 65.19
CA GLN A 917 24.63 -11.25 64.46
C GLN A 917 25.42 -12.58 64.46
N ALA A 918 25.76 -13.09 63.29
CA ALA A 918 26.60 -14.28 63.18
C ALA A 918 28.03 -14.00 63.67
N GLN A 919 28.73 -15.03 64.14
CA GLN A 919 30.10 -14.90 64.65
C GLN A 919 31.08 -14.54 63.54
N THR A 920 32.04 -13.65 63.82
CA THR A 920 33.19 -13.41 62.94
C THR A 920 33.95 -14.71 62.69
N GLY A 921 34.28 -14.98 61.42
CA GLY A 921 34.98 -16.21 61.05
C GLY A 921 34.68 -16.68 59.64
N VAL A 922 35.09 -17.91 59.35
CA VAL A 922 34.99 -18.53 58.03
C VAL A 922 33.72 -19.38 57.93
N TYR A 923 32.97 -19.18 56.85
CA TYR A 923 31.73 -19.90 56.53
C TYR A 923 31.89 -20.62 55.20
N ALA A 924 31.40 -21.85 55.11
CA ALA A 924 31.39 -22.61 53.86
C ALA A 924 30.16 -22.23 53.04
N TYR A 925 30.29 -22.11 51.72
CA TYR A 925 29.17 -21.89 50.82
C TYR A 925 29.13 -22.93 49.71
N HIS A 926 27.94 -23.14 49.17
CA HIS A 926 27.67 -23.92 47.97
C HIS A 926 26.63 -23.19 47.14
N ILE A 927 26.95 -22.94 45.88
CA ILE A 927 26.10 -22.23 44.94
C ILE A 927 25.95 -23.06 43.68
N THR A 928 24.73 -23.31 43.24
CA THR A 928 24.41 -24.00 41.99
C THR A 928 23.51 -23.12 41.16
N PHE A 929 23.78 -23.02 39.87
CA PHE A 929 22.95 -22.24 38.96
C PHE A 929 23.21 -22.63 37.49
N ASN A 930 22.27 -22.35 36.62
CA ASN A 930 22.51 -22.30 35.19
C ASN A 930 22.93 -20.88 34.82
N ASN A 931 24.11 -20.71 34.22
CA ASN A 931 24.54 -19.41 33.76
C ASN A 931 23.58 -18.86 32.68
N VAL A 932 23.83 -17.63 32.26
CA VAL A 932 23.05 -16.95 31.21
C VAL A 932 23.05 -17.66 29.85
N TYR A 933 23.93 -18.66 29.62
CA TYR A 933 23.95 -19.54 28.45
C TYR A 933 23.25 -20.89 28.69
N ASN A 934 22.55 -21.03 29.83
CA ASN A 934 21.90 -22.24 30.31
C ASN A 934 22.87 -23.41 30.60
N GLU A 935 24.14 -23.12 30.81
CA GLU A 935 25.13 -24.11 31.25
C GLU A 935 25.11 -24.24 32.77
N PRO A 936 25.06 -25.46 33.33
CA PRO A 936 25.14 -25.66 34.77
C PRO A 936 26.52 -25.25 35.30
N LYS A 937 26.52 -24.46 36.37
CA LYS A 937 27.69 -24.02 37.12
C LYS A 937 27.50 -24.34 38.60
N GLU A 938 28.61 -24.65 39.26
CA GLU A 938 28.65 -24.98 40.68
C GLU A 938 29.89 -24.34 41.31
N TYR A 939 29.68 -23.53 42.35
CA TYR A 939 30.75 -22.93 43.15
C TYR A 939 30.70 -23.44 44.58
N LYS A 940 31.87 -23.80 45.12
CA LYS A 940 32.07 -24.28 46.49
C LYS A 940 33.30 -23.60 47.05
N GLY A 941 33.22 -23.14 48.29
CA GLY A 941 34.35 -22.47 48.91
C GLY A 941 34.01 -21.92 50.27
N ASN A 942 34.86 -20.99 50.71
CA ASN A 942 34.77 -20.35 52.01
C ASN A 942 34.69 -18.84 51.84
N VAL A 943 33.90 -18.18 52.69
CA VAL A 943 33.84 -16.72 52.81
C VAL A 943 34.20 -16.32 54.23
N THR A 944 34.96 -15.23 54.37
CA THR A 944 35.30 -14.66 55.68
C THR A 944 34.33 -13.53 56.04
N LEU A 945 33.59 -13.68 57.13
CA LEU A 945 32.84 -12.59 57.75
C LEU A 945 33.78 -11.83 58.69
N VAL A 946 33.95 -10.54 58.43
CA VAL A 946 34.79 -9.62 59.24
C VAL A 946 33.91 -8.52 59.84
N ARG A 947 34.24 -8.07 61.05
CA ARG A 947 33.59 -6.92 61.71
C ARG A 947 34.62 -6.06 62.39
#